data_AF-A0AAX6S9E2-F1
#
_entry.id   AF-A0AAX6S9E2-F1
#
_cell.length_a   1.000
_cell.length_b   1.000
_cell.length_c   1.000
_cell.angle_alpha   90.00
_cell.angle_beta   90.00
_cell.angle_gamma   90.00
#
_symmetry.space_group_name_H-M   'P 1'
#
loop_
_entity.id
_entity.type
_entity.pdbx_description
1 polymer ?
#
loop_
_entity_poly.entity_id
_entity_poly.type
_entity_poly.pdbx_seq_one_letter_code
_entity_poly.pdbx_strand_id
1 'polypeptide(L)'
;MKRNMNSLDVNLKSSNSNGAQVKESEEMLYEEGLSKIAVNGPNEQTEYLLVERSTPLGKLELVDSKSDSQKYMSSNLQKEFPQSHNEDLDKDTPSQNCLERNAEHITDRLGMAQEEIQRLTHKLQMKEKELSNLDSALEKAQLEIGKLKEKDTIDLQKAKEHNQRLDQEILALRSRVRSLDSEKKFLGEMVEKLKAGMSESPKNKQLGNHSPEKSVGAEQRVKYLSSGEKLKYDQQEELQQLRQNLHRLQILCNSAEKELRYERGKNLDLKQHNSLLQEESIKIKLELKQAQQKLLDNTKICCSLKAEWKHSQQKIRELELEGLRQAQSIKSQNNLQEKLAQEKSKVAEAEEKILDLQQKLEHARNVCLTDACTLRKKQLEERISEATENEAKLKQQYQEEQQKRKLLDQNVNELLRQVRTLQEKENQLEMTSSQKQEALLKQFENEKRKCDEHIKSNQELSEKLSELLQEKEALWEEHKQYLTQLNQQMRKFNEKHHHRKAKFQKAKDRLVHEVQIRNKRIKQLEDETRILQERIKLEKAFQDQILAQNDILLLEKRKLLEQVTNQEELISSNKSIISSIQSKAFFLDKENKQLQEKHFHLMQQVVLLEHSLWSIQIKEETISDIPQLELLNKILPSPNSSSSGIGLVESAGSLQENEEHKPEAATTIPESPASLSHSQNSETGYINVASLKQTHSVQEQDQKSKL
;
A
#
# COMPACT_ATOMS: atom_id res chain seq x y z
N MET A 1 44.62 -111.59 27.44
CA MET A 1 45.09 -110.22 27.70
C MET A 1 45.53 -109.52 26.40
N LYS A 2 44.59 -108.90 25.67
CA LYS A 2 44.80 -107.84 24.67
C LYS A 2 43.52 -107.00 24.69
N ARG A 3 43.61 -105.70 24.35
CA ARG A 3 42.56 -104.67 24.56
C ARG A 3 42.36 -104.21 26.02
N ASN A 4 43.39 -103.63 26.62
CA ASN A 4 43.19 -102.53 27.57
C ASN A 4 44.40 -101.58 27.55
N MET A 5 44.54 -100.83 26.45
CA MET A 5 45.66 -99.89 26.18
C MET A 5 45.21 -98.67 25.35
N ASN A 6 43.90 -98.34 25.32
CA ASN A 6 43.32 -97.33 24.41
C ASN A 6 42.58 -96.17 25.14
N SER A 7 42.70 -96.04 26.47
CA SER A 7 41.91 -95.04 27.25
C SER A 7 42.75 -94.03 28.03
N LEU A 8 44.05 -94.26 28.22
CA LEU A 8 44.91 -93.38 29.05
C LEU A 8 45.55 -92.21 28.28
N ASP A 9 45.51 -92.20 26.94
CA ASP A 9 46.22 -91.22 26.09
C ASP A 9 45.33 -90.04 25.61
N VAL A 10 44.09 -89.97 26.12
CA VAL A 10 43.13 -88.90 25.79
C VAL A 10 43.16 -87.78 26.85
N ASN A 11 43.50 -88.09 28.10
CA ASN A 11 43.38 -87.16 29.23
C ASN A 11 44.59 -86.24 29.47
N LEU A 12 45.67 -86.38 28.67
CA LEU A 12 46.83 -85.46 28.67
C LEU A 12 46.77 -84.40 27.55
N LYS A 13 45.69 -84.37 26.74
CA LYS A 13 45.51 -83.41 25.64
C LYS A 13 44.55 -82.26 25.94
N SER A 14 43.66 -82.37 26.93
CA SER A 14 42.74 -81.29 27.31
C SER A 14 43.39 -80.23 28.22
N SER A 15 44.36 -80.60 29.07
CA SER A 15 45.05 -79.64 29.93
C SER A 15 45.96 -78.66 29.18
N ASN A 16 46.36 -78.98 27.95
CA ASN A 16 47.16 -78.08 27.10
C ASN A 16 46.33 -77.23 26.11
N SER A 17 45.01 -77.46 25.96
CA SER A 17 44.17 -76.60 25.10
C SER A 17 43.78 -75.29 25.79
N ASN A 18 43.53 -75.31 27.10
CA ASN A 18 43.09 -74.12 27.83
C ASN A 18 44.22 -73.08 28.00
N GLY A 19 45.48 -73.53 28.09
CA GLY A 19 46.64 -72.63 28.09
C GLY A 19 46.96 -72.00 26.73
N ALA A 20 46.47 -72.61 25.63
CA ALA A 20 46.61 -72.06 24.28
C ALA A 20 45.51 -71.05 23.95
N GLN A 21 44.24 -71.34 24.29
CA GLN A 21 43.12 -70.42 24.00
C GLN A 21 43.20 -69.10 24.78
N VAL A 22 43.76 -69.09 25.99
CA VAL A 22 43.97 -67.84 26.75
C VAL A 22 45.07 -66.98 26.08
N LYS A 23 46.13 -67.59 25.52
CA LYS A 23 47.14 -66.83 24.76
C LYS A 23 46.66 -66.37 23.39
N GLU A 24 45.90 -67.19 22.67
CA GLU A 24 45.35 -66.82 21.37
C GLU A 24 44.35 -65.66 21.49
N SER A 25 43.61 -65.55 22.60
CA SER A 25 42.77 -64.38 22.90
C SER A 25 43.55 -63.15 23.40
N GLU A 26 44.71 -63.33 24.03
CA GLU A 26 45.61 -62.24 24.42
C GLU A 26 46.39 -61.65 23.22
N GLU A 27 46.77 -62.48 22.24
CA GLU A 27 47.39 -62.05 20.97
C GLU A 27 46.38 -61.37 20.03
N MET A 28 45.15 -61.90 19.89
CA MET A 28 44.09 -61.25 19.08
C MET A 28 43.71 -59.85 19.61
N LEU A 29 43.80 -59.62 20.93
CA LEU A 29 43.60 -58.30 21.55
C LEU A 29 44.75 -57.31 21.30
N TYR A 30 45.92 -57.78 20.82
CA TYR A 30 47.06 -56.93 20.51
C TYR A 30 47.07 -56.46 19.05
N GLU A 31 46.53 -57.25 18.11
CA GLU A 31 46.47 -56.88 16.68
C GLU A 31 45.34 -55.89 16.35
N GLU A 32 44.27 -55.80 17.14
CA GLU A 32 43.18 -54.80 16.92
C GLU A 32 43.47 -53.40 17.51
N GLY A 33 44.62 -53.16 18.13
CA GLY A 33 45.07 -51.82 18.51
C GLY A 33 44.30 -51.15 19.68
N LEU A 34 43.51 -51.90 20.44
CA LEU A 34 42.69 -51.40 21.57
C LEU A 34 43.36 -51.50 22.95
N SER A 35 44.70 -51.40 23.01
CA SER A 35 45.51 -51.57 24.23
C SER A 35 45.35 -50.45 25.30
N LYS A 36 44.19 -49.77 25.37
CA LYS A 36 43.96 -48.63 26.27
C LYS A 36 42.59 -48.55 26.95
N ILE A 37 41.75 -49.59 26.85
CA ILE A 37 40.52 -49.72 27.64
C ILE A 37 40.59 -51.02 28.47
N ALA A 38 41.59 -51.09 29.35
CA ALA A 38 41.78 -52.17 30.31
C ALA A 38 41.58 -51.68 31.77
N VAL A 39 40.85 -50.58 31.96
CA VAL A 39 40.31 -50.13 33.26
C VAL A 39 39.00 -49.39 33.02
N ASN A 40 37.85 -50.07 33.18
CA ASN A 40 36.56 -49.57 33.70
C ASN A 40 35.44 -50.61 33.47
N GLY A 41 34.42 -50.60 34.33
CA GLY A 41 33.42 -51.68 34.44
C GLY A 41 32.25 -51.60 33.45
N PRO A 42 31.33 -52.58 33.48
CA PRO A 42 30.26 -52.79 32.50
C PRO A 42 29.08 -51.81 32.69
N ASN A 43 29.34 -50.50 32.59
CA ASN A 43 28.31 -49.46 32.64
C ASN A 43 28.41 -48.46 31.46
N GLU A 44 29.58 -48.36 30.79
CA GLU A 44 29.81 -47.43 29.68
C GLU A 44 29.40 -48.01 28.30
N GLN A 45 29.22 -49.34 28.16
CA GLN A 45 28.68 -49.96 26.94
C GLN A 45 27.21 -49.60 26.68
N THR A 46 26.45 -49.26 27.72
CA THR A 46 25.06 -48.79 27.62
C THR A 46 24.95 -47.39 27.04
N GLU A 47 25.98 -46.55 27.21
CA GLU A 47 25.94 -45.13 26.82
C GLU A 47 26.23 -44.95 25.32
N TYR A 48 27.14 -45.74 24.75
CA TYR A 48 27.42 -45.73 23.31
C TYR A 48 26.21 -46.18 22.46
N LEU A 49 25.47 -47.20 22.89
CA LEU A 49 24.28 -47.70 22.18
C LEU A 49 23.06 -46.75 22.29
N LEU A 50 23.06 -45.82 23.25
CA LEU A 50 22.01 -44.78 23.38
C LEU A 50 22.27 -43.55 22.50
N VAL A 51 23.54 -43.27 22.16
CA VAL A 51 23.93 -42.16 21.28
C VAL A 51 23.62 -42.45 19.81
N GLU A 52 23.73 -43.69 19.35
CA GLU A 52 23.45 -44.02 17.93
C GLU A 52 21.94 -44.05 17.58
N ARG A 53 21.05 -44.19 18.57
CA ARG A 53 19.59 -44.21 18.34
C ARG A 53 18.92 -42.83 18.35
N SER A 54 19.63 -41.75 18.64
CA SER A 54 19.04 -40.41 18.85
C SER A 54 18.88 -39.56 17.57
N THR A 55 19.08 -40.13 16.37
CA THR A 55 18.84 -39.44 15.09
C THR A 55 18.03 -40.35 14.15
N PRO A 56 16.71 -40.11 13.97
CA PRO A 56 16.30 -39.27 12.83
C PRO A 56 14.95 -38.53 12.99
N LEU A 57 14.96 -37.20 13.07
CA LEU A 57 13.78 -36.38 12.71
C LEU A 57 14.17 -34.90 12.50
N GLY A 58 14.49 -34.55 11.25
CA GLY A 58 15.06 -33.23 10.92
C GLY A 58 14.59 -32.63 9.58
N LYS A 59 13.45 -33.11 9.04
CA LYS A 59 12.78 -32.51 7.87
C LYS A 59 11.26 -32.68 7.95
N LEU A 60 10.57 -31.73 8.58
CA LEU A 60 9.19 -31.38 8.24
C LEU A 60 9.08 -29.86 8.29
N GLU A 61 8.61 -29.25 7.20
CA GLU A 61 8.54 -27.79 7.09
C GLU A 61 7.46 -27.19 8.01
N LEU A 62 7.79 -26.03 8.56
CA LEU A 62 6.90 -25.24 9.40
C LEU A 62 5.83 -24.56 8.52
N VAL A 63 4.66 -25.18 8.38
CA VAL A 63 3.47 -24.49 7.84
C VAL A 63 2.57 -24.08 8.99
N ASP A 64 2.61 -22.79 9.31
CA ASP A 64 1.71 -22.15 10.27
C ASP A 64 0.24 -22.44 9.93
N SER A 65 -0.51 -22.99 10.88
CA SER A 65 -1.97 -22.99 10.87
C SER A 65 -2.53 -23.25 12.26
N LYS A 66 -2.82 -22.16 12.98
CA LYS A 66 -3.72 -22.16 14.13
C LYS A 66 -4.98 -22.98 13.83
N SER A 67 -5.38 -23.86 14.74
CA SER A 67 -6.80 -24.17 14.93
C SER A 67 -7.08 -24.78 16.29
N ASP A 68 -7.97 -24.10 17.00
CA ASP A 68 -8.85 -24.62 18.03
C ASP A 68 -9.46 -25.99 17.65
N SER A 69 -9.76 -26.81 18.66
CA SER A 69 -11.15 -26.82 19.16
C SER A 69 -11.30 -27.61 20.45
N GLN A 70 -12.00 -26.94 21.37
CA GLN A 70 -12.46 -27.37 22.67
C GLN A 70 -13.49 -28.53 22.61
N LYS A 71 -13.28 -29.53 23.48
CA LYS A 71 -14.24 -30.43 24.19
C LYS A 71 -15.62 -30.75 23.59
N TYR A 72 -16.05 -32.02 23.68
CA TYR A 72 -17.31 -32.39 24.37
C TYR A 72 -17.42 -33.90 24.73
N MET A 73 -18.08 -34.16 25.87
CA MET A 73 -18.64 -35.41 26.43
C MET A 73 -17.79 -36.68 26.62
N SER A 74 -17.52 -36.98 27.90
CA SER A 74 -17.42 -38.34 28.44
C SER A 74 -18.82 -38.97 28.56
N SER A 75 -18.94 -40.28 28.37
CA SER A 75 -20.10 -41.09 28.81
C SER A 75 -19.73 -42.56 28.96
N ASN A 76 -20.05 -43.11 30.14
CA ASN A 76 -20.20 -44.51 30.55
C ASN A 76 -19.87 -45.64 29.55
N LEU A 77 -19.13 -46.65 30.05
CA LEU A 77 -19.51 -48.05 29.85
C LEU A 77 -19.19 -48.87 31.11
N GLN A 78 -20.10 -49.77 31.44
CA GLN A 78 -20.11 -50.67 32.60
C GLN A 78 -20.34 -52.09 32.05
N LYS A 79 -19.82 -53.12 32.74
CA LYS A 79 -19.73 -54.55 32.31
C LYS A 79 -18.60 -54.82 31.31
N GLU A 80 -17.99 -56.01 31.25
CA GLU A 80 -18.39 -57.32 31.81
C GLU A 80 -17.15 -58.15 32.21
N PHE A 81 -17.27 -59.04 33.21
CA PHE A 81 -16.28 -60.10 33.50
C PHE A 81 -16.47 -61.28 32.52
N PRO A 82 -15.45 -62.14 32.32
CA PRO A 82 -15.50 -63.41 33.05
C PRO A 82 -14.21 -63.78 33.79
N GLN A 83 -14.45 -64.35 34.97
CA GLN A 83 -13.58 -65.08 35.88
C GLN A 83 -12.98 -66.35 35.25
N SER A 84 -11.73 -66.68 35.58
CA SER A 84 -11.26 -68.06 35.59
C SER A 84 -10.37 -68.29 36.82
N HIS A 85 -10.62 -69.39 37.52
CA HIS A 85 -9.77 -69.87 38.63
C HIS A 85 -8.55 -70.60 38.06
N ASN A 86 -7.46 -70.61 38.82
CA ASN A 86 -6.97 -71.85 39.41
C ASN A 86 -6.08 -71.57 40.62
N GLU A 87 -6.26 -72.40 41.65
CA GLU A 87 -5.31 -72.57 42.75
C GLU A 87 -4.11 -73.37 42.22
N ASP A 88 -2.89 -73.13 42.72
CA ASP A 88 -2.28 -73.95 43.78
C ASP A 88 -0.78 -73.57 44.00
N LEU A 89 -0.23 -74.04 45.11
CA LEU A 89 1.19 -74.21 45.45
C LEU A 89 2.01 -72.97 45.89
N ASP A 90 1.95 -72.76 47.21
CA ASP A 90 3.11 -72.36 48.02
C ASP A 90 4.43 -73.03 47.57
N LYS A 91 5.40 -72.22 47.12
CA LYS A 91 6.81 -72.18 47.56
C LYS A 91 7.67 -71.37 46.59
N ASP A 92 8.21 -70.24 47.06
CA ASP A 92 9.65 -69.91 47.01
C ASP A 92 9.90 -68.47 47.51
N THR A 93 10.16 -68.36 48.81
CA THR A 93 10.27 -67.08 49.54
C THR A 93 11.54 -66.21 49.35
N PRO A 94 12.62 -66.58 48.61
CA PRO A 94 13.76 -65.67 48.44
C PRO A 94 13.71 -64.79 47.18
N SER A 95 13.02 -65.23 46.10
CA SER A 95 13.09 -64.56 44.79
C SER A 95 12.07 -63.40 44.62
N GLN A 96 10.94 -63.49 45.33
CA GLN A 96 9.85 -62.52 45.26
C GLN A 96 10.31 -61.10 45.64
N ASN A 97 11.18 -60.99 46.65
CA ASN A 97 11.75 -59.73 47.15
C ASN A 97 12.58 -58.92 46.12
N CYS A 98 13.09 -59.53 45.05
CA CYS A 98 13.82 -58.82 43.99
C CYS A 98 12.90 -58.42 42.83
N LEU A 99 11.91 -59.26 42.50
CA LEU A 99 10.88 -58.93 41.52
C LEU A 99 9.95 -57.83 42.04
N GLU A 100 9.59 -57.87 43.31
CA GLU A 100 8.78 -56.86 44.01
C GLU A 100 9.49 -55.50 44.01
N ARG A 101 10.79 -55.44 44.37
CA ARG A 101 11.57 -54.19 44.31
C ARG A 101 11.75 -53.62 42.90
N ASN A 102 11.88 -54.49 41.89
CA ASN A 102 11.96 -54.06 40.49
C ASN A 102 10.59 -53.59 39.97
N ALA A 103 9.50 -54.26 40.36
CA ALA A 103 8.14 -53.84 40.06
C ALA A 103 7.82 -52.49 40.73
N GLU A 104 8.15 -52.32 42.02
CA GLU A 104 8.04 -51.06 42.77
C GLU A 104 8.77 -49.92 42.06
N HIS A 105 10.04 -50.11 41.70
CA HIS A 105 10.83 -49.11 40.98
C HIS A 105 10.25 -48.79 39.59
N ILE A 106 9.68 -49.77 38.87
CA ILE A 106 8.98 -49.53 37.60
C ILE A 106 7.66 -48.78 37.83
N THR A 107 6.89 -49.11 38.87
CA THR A 107 5.66 -48.40 39.22
C THR A 107 5.91 -46.97 39.68
N ASP A 108 6.99 -46.71 40.43
CA ASP A 108 7.41 -45.36 40.82
C ASP A 108 7.82 -44.54 39.60
N ARG A 109 8.59 -45.12 38.67
CA ARG A 109 9.00 -44.44 37.44
C ARG A 109 7.82 -44.19 36.49
N LEU A 110 6.84 -45.10 36.47
CA LEU A 110 5.57 -44.93 35.75
C LEU A 110 4.70 -43.84 36.42
N GLY A 111 4.62 -43.83 37.75
CA GLY A 111 3.91 -42.82 38.54
C GLY A 111 4.46 -41.42 38.30
N MET A 112 5.78 -41.24 38.40
CA MET A 112 6.44 -39.97 38.07
C MET A 112 6.18 -39.53 36.61
N ALA A 113 6.19 -40.46 35.66
CA ALA A 113 5.87 -40.14 34.27
C ALA A 113 4.39 -39.72 34.09
N GLN A 114 3.46 -40.38 34.78
CA GLN A 114 2.05 -40.02 34.79
C GLN A 114 1.80 -38.65 35.44
N GLU A 115 2.48 -38.33 36.55
CA GLU A 115 2.44 -37.02 37.18
C GLU A 115 2.99 -35.92 36.26
N GLU A 116 4.11 -36.17 35.56
CA GLU A 116 4.66 -35.21 34.59
C GLU A 116 3.69 -34.98 33.42
N ILE A 117 3.08 -36.04 32.89
CA ILE A 117 2.05 -35.95 31.84
C ILE A 117 0.84 -35.14 32.34
N GLN A 118 0.37 -35.34 33.58
CA GLN A 118 -0.70 -34.55 34.17
C GLN A 118 -0.29 -33.08 34.34
N ARG A 119 0.93 -32.80 34.80
CA ARG A 119 1.46 -31.45 34.99
C ARG A 119 1.58 -30.68 33.67
N LEU A 120 2.08 -31.34 32.62
CA LEU A 120 2.14 -30.81 31.26
C LEU A 120 0.73 -30.61 30.66
N THR A 121 -0.20 -31.54 30.91
CA THR A 121 -1.61 -31.42 30.49
C THR A 121 -2.29 -30.21 31.13
N HIS A 122 -2.12 -30.00 32.43
CA HIS A 122 -2.62 -28.80 33.11
C HIS A 122 -1.98 -27.52 32.57
N LYS A 123 -0.67 -27.52 32.30
CA LYS A 123 0.04 -26.36 31.72
C LYS A 123 -0.47 -26.02 30.32
N LEU A 124 -0.75 -27.03 29.48
CA LEU A 124 -1.40 -26.86 28.18
C LEU A 124 -2.82 -26.31 28.32
N GLN A 125 -3.65 -26.84 29.22
CA GLN A 125 -5.00 -26.32 29.46
C GLN A 125 -5.02 -24.86 29.94
N MET A 126 -4.02 -24.42 30.72
CA MET A 126 -3.92 -23.00 31.09
C MET A 126 -3.55 -22.13 29.89
N LYS A 127 -2.65 -22.59 29.01
CA LYS A 127 -2.32 -21.88 27.76
C LYS A 127 -3.48 -21.87 26.76
N GLU A 128 -4.27 -22.93 26.69
CA GLU A 128 -5.52 -22.99 25.90
C GLU A 128 -6.54 -21.94 26.39
N LYS A 129 -6.70 -21.78 27.71
CA LYS A 129 -7.55 -20.72 28.29
C LYS A 129 -7.01 -19.32 28.03
N GLU A 130 -5.70 -19.10 28.11
CA GLU A 130 -5.08 -17.81 27.76
C GLU A 130 -5.32 -17.46 26.28
N LEU A 131 -5.18 -18.43 25.37
CA LEU A 131 -5.46 -18.27 23.94
C LEU A 131 -6.95 -17.95 23.70
N SER A 132 -7.87 -18.71 24.29
CA SER A 132 -9.31 -18.44 24.19
C SER A 132 -9.69 -17.04 24.69
N ASN A 133 -9.07 -16.57 25.78
CA ASN A 133 -9.25 -15.20 26.25
C ASN A 133 -8.74 -14.16 25.23
N LEU A 134 -7.56 -14.39 24.63
CA LEU A 134 -6.98 -13.52 23.60
C LEU A 134 -7.83 -13.48 22.33
N ASP A 135 -8.36 -14.62 21.85
CA ASP A 135 -9.23 -14.66 20.68
C ASP A 135 -10.58 -13.97 20.96
N SER A 136 -11.12 -14.08 22.18
CA SER A 136 -12.31 -13.30 22.59
C SER A 136 -12.06 -11.78 22.61
N ALA A 137 -10.84 -11.35 22.93
CA ALA A 137 -10.44 -9.95 22.88
C ALA A 137 -10.23 -9.48 21.43
N LEU A 138 -9.67 -10.33 20.57
CA LEU A 138 -9.50 -10.09 19.15
C LEU A 138 -10.85 -9.95 18.43
N GLU A 139 -11.84 -10.80 18.72
CA GLU A 139 -13.18 -10.70 18.15
C GLU A 139 -13.89 -9.40 18.56
N LYS A 140 -13.77 -8.99 19.83
CA LYS A 140 -14.27 -7.70 20.32
C LYS A 140 -13.60 -6.51 19.60
N ALA A 141 -12.27 -6.54 19.43
CA ALA A 141 -11.54 -5.52 18.70
C ALA A 141 -11.94 -5.46 17.22
N GLN A 142 -12.18 -6.60 16.57
CA GLN A 142 -12.68 -6.67 15.20
C GLN A 142 -14.09 -6.07 15.06
N LEU A 143 -14.98 -6.33 16.02
CA LEU A 143 -16.31 -5.71 16.09
C LEU A 143 -16.25 -4.19 16.27
N GLU A 144 -15.32 -3.69 17.09
CA GLU A 144 -15.11 -2.25 17.30
C GLU A 144 -14.52 -1.56 16.06
N ILE A 145 -13.52 -2.18 15.42
CA ILE A 145 -12.98 -1.74 14.12
C ILE A 145 -14.08 -1.74 13.04
N GLY A 146 -15.00 -2.70 13.06
CA GLY A 146 -16.16 -2.73 12.17
C GLY A 146 -17.06 -1.50 12.37
N LYS A 147 -17.44 -1.20 13.63
CA LYS A 147 -18.27 -0.04 13.98
C LYS A 147 -17.60 1.30 13.66
N LEU A 148 -16.27 1.40 13.82
CA LEU A 148 -15.51 2.60 13.47
C LEU A 148 -15.49 2.80 11.94
N LYS A 149 -15.22 1.75 11.15
CA LYS A 149 -15.29 1.81 9.69
C LYS A 149 -16.69 2.18 9.16
N GLU A 150 -17.74 1.72 9.82
CA GLU A 150 -19.12 2.09 9.49
C GLU A 150 -19.40 3.58 9.78
N LYS A 151 -18.94 4.10 10.93
CA LYS A 151 -19.00 5.56 11.22
C LYS A 151 -18.20 6.37 10.20
N ASP A 152 -16.97 5.98 9.91
CA ASP A 152 -16.10 6.68 8.97
C ASP A 152 -16.70 6.74 7.55
N THR A 153 -17.36 5.67 7.09
CA THR A 153 -18.03 5.69 5.78
C THR A 153 -19.28 6.57 5.78
N ILE A 154 -20.06 6.57 6.86
CA ILE A 154 -21.24 7.45 7.03
C ILE A 154 -20.82 8.93 7.08
N ASP A 155 -19.79 9.27 7.85
CA ASP A 155 -19.34 10.66 7.99
C ASP A 155 -18.60 11.16 6.73
N LEU A 156 -17.86 10.29 6.03
CA LEU A 156 -17.33 10.59 4.70
C LEU A 156 -18.46 10.83 3.67
N GLN A 157 -19.56 10.08 3.75
CA GLN A 157 -20.72 10.27 2.88
C GLN A 157 -21.42 11.62 3.16
N LYS A 158 -21.66 11.96 4.43
CA LYS A 158 -22.19 13.28 4.83
C LYS A 158 -21.28 14.42 4.37
N ALA A 159 -19.96 14.26 4.49
CA ALA A 159 -19.00 15.28 4.04
C ALA A 159 -19.04 15.48 2.52
N LYS A 160 -19.20 14.40 1.74
CA LYS A 160 -19.40 14.49 0.28
C LYS A 160 -20.70 15.22 -0.08
N GLU A 161 -21.81 14.89 0.58
CA GLU A 161 -23.10 15.55 0.37
C GLU A 161 -23.05 17.04 0.76
N HIS A 162 -22.35 17.39 1.84
CA HIS A 162 -22.13 18.78 2.25
C HIS A 162 -21.32 19.54 1.19
N ASN A 163 -20.23 18.96 0.69
CA ASN A 163 -19.42 19.59 -0.36
C ASN A 163 -20.22 19.77 -1.66
N GLN A 164 -21.03 18.78 -2.05
CA GLN A 164 -21.93 18.91 -3.22
C GLN A 164 -22.94 20.06 -3.06
N ARG A 165 -23.48 20.29 -1.85
CA ARG A 165 -24.35 21.45 -1.59
C ARG A 165 -23.59 22.77 -1.69
N LEU A 166 -22.39 22.85 -1.11
CA LEU A 166 -21.53 24.04 -1.25
C LEU A 166 -21.17 24.31 -2.71
N ASP A 167 -20.85 23.29 -3.51
CA ASP A 167 -20.53 23.46 -4.93
C ASP A 167 -21.74 24.00 -5.72
N GLN A 168 -22.96 23.51 -5.42
CA GLN A 168 -24.21 24.03 -6.00
C GLN A 168 -24.46 25.49 -5.58
N GLU A 169 -24.24 25.83 -4.31
CA GLU A 169 -24.39 27.18 -3.78
C GLU A 169 -23.37 28.15 -4.37
N ILE A 170 -22.10 27.74 -4.51
CA ILE A 170 -21.04 28.48 -5.19
C ILE A 170 -21.39 28.70 -6.67
N LEU A 171 -21.96 27.70 -7.36
CA LEU A 171 -22.42 27.86 -8.75
C LEU A 171 -23.59 28.84 -8.85
N ALA A 172 -24.56 28.78 -7.93
CA ALA A 172 -25.69 29.71 -7.87
C ALA A 172 -25.23 31.14 -7.59
N LEU A 173 -24.33 31.34 -6.60
CA LEU A 173 -23.72 32.63 -6.28
C LEU A 173 -22.90 33.18 -7.44
N ARG A 174 -22.09 32.35 -8.13
CA ARG A 174 -21.37 32.77 -9.35
C ARG A 174 -22.32 33.20 -10.46
N SER A 175 -23.49 32.57 -10.59
CA SER A 175 -24.50 32.99 -11.57
C SER A 175 -25.17 34.31 -11.16
N ARG A 176 -25.53 34.45 -9.88
CA ARG A 176 -26.07 35.68 -9.28
C ARG A 176 -25.13 36.87 -9.48
N VAL A 177 -23.82 36.68 -9.25
CA VAL A 177 -22.79 37.71 -9.47
C VAL A 177 -22.72 38.10 -10.94
N ARG A 178 -22.68 37.15 -11.89
CA ARG A 178 -22.72 37.49 -13.33
C ARG A 178 -23.96 38.30 -13.73
N SER A 179 -25.13 37.97 -13.16
CA SER A 179 -26.35 38.76 -13.39
C SER A 179 -26.22 40.17 -12.81
N LEU A 180 -25.75 40.32 -11.57
CA LEU A 180 -25.52 41.63 -10.95
C LEU A 180 -24.46 42.47 -11.68
N ASP A 181 -23.40 41.84 -12.21
CA ASP A 181 -22.40 42.52 -13.04
C ASP A 181 -23.01 42.98 -14.38
N SER A 182 -23.91 42.19 -14.98
CA SER A 182 -24.63 42.61 -16.20
C SER A 182 -25.62 43.75 -15.95
N GLU A 183 -26.31 43.74 -14.80
CA GLU A 183 -27.20 44.82 -14.37
C GLU A 183 -26.41 46.09 -14.04
N LYS A 184 -25.29 45.96 -13.32
CA LYS A 184 -24.35 47.07 -13.05
C LYS A 184 -23.77 47.66 -14.33
N LYS A 185 -23.47 46.83 -15.34
CA LYS A 185 -23.02 47.30 -16.65
C LYS A 185 -24.13 48.11 -17.36
N PHE A 186 -25.36 47.59 -17.38
CA PHE A 186 -26.52 48.28 -17.95
C PHE A 186 -26.82 49.61 -17.25
N LEU A 187 -26.78 49.63 -15.92
CA LEU A 187 -26.93 50.86 -15.12
C LEU A 187 -25.77 51.84 -15.37
N GLY A 188 -24.54 51.35 -15.53
CA GLY A 188 -23.39 52.18 -15.93
C GLY A 188 -23.57 52.81 -17.32
N GLU A 189 -24.06 52.05 -18.29
CA GLU A 189 -24.40 52.56 -19.62
C GLU A 189 -25.55 53.58 -19.58
N MET A 190 -26.55 53.39 -18.72
CA MET A 190 -27.59 54.40 -18.46
C MET A 190 -27.02 55.68 -17.82
N VAL A 191 -26.14 55.54 -16.83
CA VAL A 191 -25.51 56.67 -16.14
C VAL A 191 -24.61 57.47 -17.11
N GLU A 192 -23.82 56.81 -17.95
CA GLU A 192 -23.02 57.51 -18.96
C GLU A 192 -23.90 58.16 -20.05
N LYS A 193 -25.04 57.57 -20.43
CA LYS A 193 -26.03 58.22 -21.31
C LYS A 193 -26.65 59.47 -20.66
N LEU A 194 -27.03 59.39 -19.38
CA LEU A 194 -27.56 60.54 -18.64
C LEU A 194 -26.49 61.62 -18.45
N LYS A 195 -25.24 61.24 -18.17
CA LYS A 195 -24.09 62.13 -18.02
C LYS A 195 -23.69 62.80 -19.34
N ALA A 196 -23.79 62.09 -20.47
CA ALA A 196 -23.68 62.69 -21.80
C ALA A 196 -24.79 63.73 -22.04
N GLY A 197 -26.05 63.38 -21.74
CA GLY A 197 -27.17 64.33 -21.82
C GLY A 197 -27.08 65.53 -20.87
N MET A 198 -26.42 65.38 -19.71
CA MET A 198 -26.13 66.49 -18.80
C MET A 198 -24.92 67.35 -19.23
N SER A 199 -24.05 66.82 -20.09
CA SER A 199 -22.88 67.54 -20.62
C SER A 199 -23.25 68.54 -21.72
N GLU A 200 -24.45 68.44 -22.30
CA GLU A 200 -25.04 69.41 -23.21
C GLU A 200 -25.94 70.43 -22.49
N SER A 201 -25.41 71.08 -21.45
CA SER A 201 -26.02 72.31 -20.91
C SER A 201 -24.96 73.40 -20.69
N PRO A 202 -25.25 74.67 -21.07
CA PRO A 202 -24.25 75.71 -21.05
C PRO A 202 -23.92 76.16 -19.62
N LYS A 203 -22.62 76.29 -19.36
CA LYS A 203 -21.97 77.01 -18.25
C LYS A 203 -22.88 77.99 -17.51
N ASN A 204 -22.99 77.83 -16.19
CA ASN A 204 -23.10 79.00 -15.33
C ASN A 204 -22.15 78.92 -14.12
N LYS A 205 -21.67 80.08 -13.71
CA LYS A 205 -20.40 80.25 -12.99
C LYS A 205 -20.50 79.96 -11.49
N GLN A 206 -19.36 79.54 -10.94
CA GLN A 206 -19.08 79.61 -9.51
C GLN A 206 -19.13 81.07 -9.02
N LEU A 207 -19.83 81.28 -7.91
CA LEU A 207 -19.62 82.28 -6.87
C LEU A 207 -20.11 81.55 -5.59
N GLY A 208 -19.36 81.44 -4.50
CA GLY A 208 -18.32 82.33 -4.00
C GLY A 208 -18.67 82.55 -2.53
N ASN A 209 -18.09 81.73 -1.64
CA ASN A 209 -18.50 81.65 -0.23
C ASN A 209 -18.31 82.99 0.50
N HIS A 210 -19.38 83.60 1.04
CA HIS A 210 -19.28 84.52 2.18
C HIS A 210 -20.55 84.49 3.04
N SER A 211 -20.40 84.08 4.30
CA SER A 211 -21.34 84.42 5.37
C SER A 211 -20.98 85.79 5.95
N PRO A 212 -21.95 86.48 6.58
CA PRO A 212 -21.62 87.35 7.70
C PRO A 212 -22.52 87.08 8.92
N GLU A 213 -21.90 87.05 10.10
CA GLU A 213 -22.57 86.98 11.40
C GLU A 213 -22.40 88.33 12.13
N LYS A 214 -23.49 88.84 12.76
CA LYS A 214 -23.52 89.87 13.83
C LYS A 214 -22.94 91.28 13.58
N SER A 215 -23.81 92.30 13.67
CA SER A 215 -24.01 93.15 14.88
C SER A 215 -24.34 94.64 14.61
N VAL A 216 -25.35 95.13 15.36
CA VAL A 216 -25.51 96.45 16.01
C VAL A 216 -24.89 97.71 15.38
N GLY A 217 -25.72 98.75 15.15
CA GLY A 217 -25.22 100.14 15.17
C GLY A 217 -26.08 101.25 14.54
N ALA A 218 -26.76 102.03 15.39
CA ALA A 218 -27.08 103.47 15.24
C ALA A 218 -27.76 104.03 13.95
N GLU A 219 -29.06 104.30 14.09
CA GLU A 219 -29.71 105.61 13.90
C GLU A 219 -29.18 106.61 12.83
N GLN A 220 -30.04 106.93 11.84
CA GLN A 220 -30.18 108.33 11.40
C GLN A 220 -31.61 108.71 10.98
N ARG A 221 -32.39 109.07 12.01
CA ARG A 221 -33.40 110.15 12.08
C ARG A 221 -34.18 110.60 10.81
N VAL A 222 -35.51 110.36 10.91
CA VAL A 222 -36.58 111.40 11.07
C VAL A 222 -37.33 111.93 9.82
N LYS A 223 -38.64 112.17 10.06
CA LYS A 223 -39.67 112.91 9.26
C LYS A 223 -40.28 112.14 8.07
N TYR A 224 -41.61 112.10 7.87
CA TYR A 224 -42.73 112.87 8.45
C TYR A 224 -44.08 112.10 8.38
N LEU A 225 -45.00 112.42 9.32
CA LEU A 225 -46.48 112.49 9.18
C LEU A 225 -47.36 111.24 8.92
N SER A 226 -48.15 110.90 9.95
CA SER A 226 -49.63 110.89 9.95
C SER A 226 -50.43 110.04 8.92
N SER A 227 -50.97 108.90 9.37
CA SER A 227 -52.35 108.48 9.04
C SER A 227 -52.85 107.35 9.97
N GLY A 228 -53.62 107.70 11.00
CA GLY A 228 -54.08 106.75 12.04
C GLY A 228 -55.17 105.75 11.64
N GLU A 229 -55.70 105.82 10.41
CA GLU A 229 -56.84 105.02 9.97
C GLU A 229 -56.59 104.16 8.72
N LYS A 230 -55.50 104.39 7.98
CA LYS A 230 -55.03 103.44 6.94
C LYS A 230 -54.19 102.30 7.53
N LEU A 231 -53.43 102.58 8.59
CA LEU A 231 -52.56 101.60 9.26
C LEU A 231 -53.29 100.31 9.69
N LYS A 232 -54.60 100.33 9.95
CA LYS A 232 -55.35 99.11 10.31
C LYS A 232 -55.51 98.13 9.15
N TYR A 233 -55.60 98.60 7.91
CA TYR A 233 -55.66 97.73 6.74
C TYR A 233 -54.25 97.21 6.40
N ASP A 234 -53.26 98.10 6.37
CA ASP A 234 -51.87 97.73 6.10
C ASP A 234 -51.33 96.74 7.16
N GLN A 235 -51.56 96.99 8.46
CA GLN A 235 -51.20 96.03 9.52
C GLN A 235 -52.01 94.72 9.47
N GLN A 236 -53.26 94.75 9.01
CA GLN A 236 -54.06 93.52 8.87
C GLN A 236 -53.55 92.67 7.70
N GLU A 237 -53.14 93.29 6.59
CA GLU A 237 -52.47 92.62 5.47
C GLU A 237 -51.08 92.10 5.86
N GLU A 238 -50.26 92.88 6.56
CA GLU A 238 -48.99 92.42 7.13
C GLU A 238 -49.19 91.25 8.09
N LEU A 239 -50.19 91.29 8.98
CA LEU A 239 -50.54 90.19 9.87
C LEU A 239 -51.05 88.96 9.11
N GLN A 240 -51.80 89.14 8.02
CA GLN A 240 -52.27 88.05 7.18
C GLN A 240 -51.11 87.41 6.40
N GLN A 241 -50.20 88.21 5.86
CA GLN A 241 -48.98 87.76 5.19
C GLN A 241 -48.03 87.08 6.19
N LEU A 242 -47.89 87.60 7.41
CA LEU A 242 -47.10 86.98 8.47
C LEU A 242 -47.70 85.63 8.91
N ARG A 243 -49.03 85.50 8.99
CA ARG A 243 -49.71 84.21 9.23
C ARG A 243 -49.49 83.22 8.09
N GLN A 244 -49.54 83.67 6.83
CA GLN A 244 -49.21 82.82 5.67
C GLN A 244 -47.74 82.39 5.67
N ASN A 245 -46.81 83.30 5.99
CA ASN A 245 -45.39 83.01 6.12
C ASN A 245 -45.10 82.03 7.28
N LEU A 246 -45.76 82.21 8.44
CA LEU A 246 -45.69 81.27 9.56
C LEU A 246 -46.18 79.88 9.14
N HIS A 247 -47.31 79.79 8.43
CA HIS A 247 -47.85 78.52 7.95
C HIS A 247 -46.92 77.86 6.91
N ARG A 248 -46.35 78.63 5.99
CA ARG A 248 -45.36 78.16 5.02
C ARG A 248 -44.09 77.64 5.71
N LEU A 249 -43.59 78.36 6.72
CA LEU A 249 -42.47 77.92 7.55
C LEU A 249 -42.82 76.65 8.32
N GLN A 250 -44.02 76.53 8.88
CA GLN A 250 -44.50 75.34 9.57
C GLN A 250 -44.54 74.11 8.63
N ILE A 251 -45.01 74.28 7.39
CA ILE A 251 -44.98 73.21 6.37
C ILE A 251 -43.53 72.81 6.04
N LEU A 252 -42.63 73.79 5.85
CA LEU A 252 -41.21 73.52 5.56
C LEU A 252 -40.51 72.82 6.74
N CYS A 253 -40.76 73.24 7.98
CA CYS A 253 -40.26 72.59 9.19
C CYS A 253 -40.79 71.15 9.30
N ASN A 254 -42.08 70.92 9.07
CA ASN A 254 -42.67 69.58 9.06
C ASN A 254 -42.07 68.69 7.95
N SER A 255 -41.73 69.28 6.80
CA SER A 255 -41.06 68.56 5.70
C SER A 255 -39.62 68.20 6.06
N ALA A 256 -38.86 69.15 6.60
CA ALA A 256 -37.49 68.93 7.07
C ALA A 256 -37.44 67.92 8.23
N GLU A 257 -38.44 67.91 9.12
CA GLU A 257 -38.52 66.92 10.20
C GLU A 257 -38.81 65.51 9.65
N LYS A 258 -39.67 65.38 8.63
CA LYS A 258 -39.90 64.09 7.94
C LYS A 258 -38.62 63.58 7.28
N GLU A 259 -37.87 64.45 6.60
CA GLU A 259 -36.60 64.11 5.98
C GLU A 259 -35.55 63.67 7.02
N LEU A 260 -35.43 64.41 8.13
CA LEU A 260 -34.57 64.04 9.26
C LEU A 260 -34.99 62.71 9.91
N ARG A 261 -36.29 62.38 9.96
CA ARG A 261 -36.78 61.07 10.42
C ARG A 261 -36.41 59.96 9.44
N TYR A 262 -36.52 60.20 8.13
CA TYR A 262 -36.13 59.26 7.08
C TYR A 262 -34.63 58.94 7.12
N GLU A 263 -33.76 59.96 7.12
CA GLU A 263 -32.31 59.75 7.20
C GLU A 263 -31.86 59.16 8.54
N ARG A 264 -32.58 59.42 9.66
CA ARG A 264 -32.37 58.70 10.93
C ARG A 264 -32.71 57.21 10.82
N GLY A 265 -33.81 56.85 10.15
CA GLY A 265 -34.18 55.46 9.88
C GLY A 265 -33.11 54.73 9.08
N LYS A 266 -32.74 55.31 7.93
CA LYS A 266 -31.65 54.82 7.07
C LYS A 266 -30.30 54.70 7.80
N ASN A 267 -29.99 55.61 8.74
CA ASN A 267 -28.79 55.51 9.58
C ASN A 267 -28.86 54.35 10.59
N LEU A 268 -30.04 54.02 11.12
CA LEU A 268 -30.26 52.84 11.96
C LEU A 268 -30.11 51.55 11.16
N ASP A 269 -30.67 51.47 9.96
CA ASP A 269 -30.54 50.31 9.07
C ASP A 269 -29.07 50.07 8.69
N LEU A 270 -28.35 51.14 8.32
CA LEU A 270 -26.90 51.09 8.07
C LEU A 270 -26.10 50.64 9.30
N LYS A 271 -26.51 51.03 10.52
CA LYS A 271 -25.87 50.54 11.75
C LYS A 271 -26.13 49.04 11.97
N GLN A 272 -27.35 48.58 11.75
CA GLN A 272 -27.68 47.14 11.84
C GLN A 272 -26.86 46.32 10.84
N HIS A 273 -26.78 46.74 9.57
CA HIS A 273 -25.93 46.09 8.57
C HIS A 273 -24.45 46.09 8.94
N ASN A 274 -23.92 47.18 9.52
CA ASN A 274 -22.54 47.20 10.01
C ASN A 274 -22.31 46.24 11.18
N SER A 275 -23.25 46.10 12.12
CA SER A 275 -23.16 45.10 13.19
C SER A 275 -23.16 43.66 12.66
N LEU A 276 -24.08 43.33 11.74
CA LEU A 276 -24.14 42.01 11.10
C LEU A 276 -22.85 41.70 10.31
N LEU A 277 -22.29 42.70 9.61
CA LEU A 277 -21.02 42.55 8.90
C LEU A 277 -19.85 42.32 9.87
N GLN A 278 -19.86 42.95 11.05
CA GLN A 278 -18.86 42.70 12.09
C GLN A 278 -18.97 41.27 12.65
N GLU A 279 -20.18 40.80 12.93
CA GLU A 279 -20.47 39.44 13.40
C GLU A 279 -20.00 38.38 12.40
N GLU A 280 -20.37 38.51 11.11
CA GLU A 280 -19.87 37.61 10.05
C GLU A 280 -18.35 37.72 9.89
N SER A 281 -17.72 38.90 10.03
CA SER A 281 -16.26 39.01 10.02
C SER A 281 -15.61 38.27 11.20
N ILE A 282 -16.23 38.25 12.38
CA ILE A 282 -15.76 37.52 13.55
C ILE A 282 -15.90 36.01 13.31
N LYS A 283 -17.04 35.56 12.80
CA LYS A 283 -17.31 34.16 12.45
C LYS A 283 -16.31 33.63 11.42
N ILE A 284 -16.09 34.35 10.31
CA ILE A 284 -15.08 34.00 9.29
C ILE A 284 -13.66 33.94 9.91
N LYS A 285 -13.31 34.85 10.83
CA LYS A 285 -12.02 34.80 11.54
C LYS A 285 -11.88 33.57 12.45
N LEU A 286 -12.97 33.09 13.04
CA LEU A 286 -12.98 31.86 13.86
C LEU A 286 -12.88 30.61 12.97
N GLU A 287 -13.63 30.55 11.88
CA GLU A 287 -13.55 29.46 10.89
C GLU A 287 -12.15 29.37 10.27
N LEU A 288 -11.53 30.51 9.93
CA LEU A 288 -10.15 30.57 9.46
C LEU A 288 -9.15 30.02 10.48
N LYS A 289 -9.27 30.41 11.76
CA LYS A 289 -8.42 29.87 12.84
C LYS A 289 -8.62 28.36 13.02
N GLN A 290 -9.86 27.88 12.92
CA GLN A 290 -10.17 26.45 13.01
C GLN A 290 -9.57 25.68 11.82
N ALA A 291 -9.63 26.23 10.61
CA ALA A 291 -9.01 25.65 9.42
C ALA A 291 -7.48 25.62 9.53
N GLN A 292 -6.86 26.70 10.02
CA GLN A 292 -5.42 26.76 10.30
C GLN A 292 -4.98 25.72 11.34
N GLN A 293 -5.76 25.52 12.42
CA GLN A 293 -5.47 24.50 13.43
C GLN A 293 -5.59 23.08 12.83
N LYS A 294 -6.64 22.79 12.07
CA LYS A 294 -6.80 21.51 11.36
C LYS A 294 -5.63 21.24 10.39
N LEU A 295 -5.14 22.26 9.68
CA LEU A 295 -3.97 22.15 8.80
C LEU A 295 -2.70 21.83 9.59
N LEU A 296 -2.50 22.48 10.75
CA LEU A 296 -1.36 22.22 11.63
C LEU A 296 -1.37 20.79 12.17
N ASP A 297 -2.53 20.29 12.61
CA ASP A 297 -2.64 18.94 13.16
C ASP A 297 -2.54 17.87 12.07
N ASN A 298 -3.12 18.10 10.88
CA ASN A 298 -2.87 17.26 9.70
C ASN A 298 -1.37 17.24 9.33
N THR A 299 -0.66 18.36 9.44
CA THR A 299 0.79 18.43 9.18
C THR A 299 1.57 17.58 10.18
N LYS A 300 1.22 17.61 11.48
CA LYS A 300 1.82 16.73 12.50
C LYS A 300 1.59 15.24 12.17
N ILE A 301 0.37 14.87 11.79
CA ILE A 301 0.02 13.50 11.39
C ILE A 301 0.81 13.08 10.14
N CYS A 302 0.95 13.94 9.14
CA CYS A 302 1.80 13.67 7.98
C CYS A 302 3.29 13.50 8.36
N CYS A 303 3.77 14.18 9.40
CA CYS A 303 5.12 14.01 9.93
C CYS A 303 5.30 12.68 10.66
N SER A 304 4.35 12.26 11.51
CA SER A 304 4.42 10.96 12.20
C SER A 304 4.32 9.79 11.22
N LEU A 305 3.35 9.80 10.30
CA LEU A 305 3.21 8.78 9.25
C LEU A 305 4.46 8.68 8.36
N LYS A 306 5.13 9.81 8.08
CA LYS A 306 6.41 9.83 7.35
C LYS A 306 7.56 9.20 8.16
N ALA A 307 7.56 9.34 9.49
CA ALA A 307 8.53 8.68 10.36
C ALA A 307 8.26 7.17 10.44
N GLU A 308 7.00 6.75 10.61
CA GLU A 308 6.56 5.35 10.60
C GLU A 308 6.87 4.66 9.26
N TRP A 309 6.64 5.32 8.13
CA TRP A 309 7.01 4.81 6.81
C TRP A 309 8.53 4.66 6.67
N LYS A 310 9.34 5.62 7.14
CA LYS A 310 10.81 5.50 7.15
C LYS A 310 11.28 4.34 8.03
N HIS A 311 10.70 4.18 9.21
CA HIS A 311 11.02 3.08 10.11
C HIS A 311 10.65 1.72 9.48
N SER A 312 9.47 1.62 8.87
CA SER A 312 9.04 0.43 8.12
C SER A 312 9.99 0.11 6.96
N GLN A 313 10.42 1.12 6.21
CA GLN A 313 11.40 0.97 5.13
C GLN A 313 12.77 0.51 5.65
N GLN A 314 13.22 1.01 6.80
CA GLN A 314 14.43 0.51 7.45
C GLN A 314 14.26 -0.95 7.89
N LYS A 315 13.12 -1.31 8.49
CA LYS A 315 12.84 -2.68 8.93
C LYS A 315 12.87 -3.68 7.77
N ILE A 316 12.39 -3.30 6.59
CA ILE A 316 12.50 -4.11 5.37
C ILE A 316 13.98 -4.34 5.01
N ARG A 317 14.81 -3.29 4.96
CA ARG A 317 16.25 -3.43 4.68
C ARG A 317 16.98 -4.32 5.69
N GLU A 318 16.62 -4.23 6.97
CA GLU A 318 17.17 -5.11 8.02
C GLU A 318 16.81 -6.58 7.78
N LEU A 319 15.56 -6.86 7.37
CA LEU A 319 15.11 -8.21 7.06
C LEU A 319 15.73 -8.75 5.74
N GLU A 320 15.95 -7.90 4.75
CA GLU A 320 16.68 -8.25 3.53
C GLU A 320 18.14 -8.65 3.83
N LEU A 321 18.83 -7.88 4.67
CA LEU A 321 20.19 -8.20 5.15
C LEU A 321 20.23 -9.49 5.99
N GLU A 322 19.19 -9.74 6.78
CA GLU A 322 19.07 -10.99 7.53
C GLU A 322 18.83 -12.20 6.62
N GLY A 323 17.98 -12.07 5.61
CA GLY A 323 17.78 -13.09 4.58
C GLY A 323 19.08 -13.42 3.82
N LEU A 324 19.89 -12.42 3.50
CA LEU A 324 21.22 -12.63 2.90
C LEU A 324 22.18 -13.37 3.84
N ARG A 325 22.20 -13.03 5.14
CA ARG A 325 23.01 -13.76 6.14
C ARG A 325 22.56 -15.21 6.31
N GLN A 326 21.26 -15.47 6.33
CA GLN A 326 20.71 -16.82 6.37
C GLN A 326 21.08 -17.62 5.10
N ALA A 327 20.96 -17.02 3.91
CA ALA A 327 21.38 -17.66 2.66
C ALA A 327 22.88 -17.99 2.64
N GLN A 328 23.74 -17.10 3.16
CA GLN A 328 25.17 -17.35 3.32
C GLN A 328 25.45 -18.49 4.31
N SER A 329 24.73 -18.51 5.45
CA SER A 329 24.81 -19.59 6.44
C SER A 329 24.45 -20.95 5.83
N ILE A 330 23.30 -21.04 5.15
CA ILE A 330 22.84 -22.25 4.46
C ILE A 330 23.86 -22.70 3.40
N LYS A 331 24.44 -21.77 2.63
CA LYS A 331 25.51 -22.11 1.68
C LYS A 331 26.73 -22.72 2.37
N SER A 332 27.14 -22.17 3.52
CA SER A 332 28.26 -22.72 4.30
C SER A 332 27.94 -24.10 4.89
N GLN A 333 26.70 -24.32 5.36
CA GLN A 333 26.22 -25.60 5.87
C GLN A 333 26.16 -26.66 4.77
N ASN A 334 25.66 -26.33 3.58
CA ASN A 334 25.65 -27.23 2.43
C ASN A 334 27.06 -27.65 2.02
N ASN A 335 28.02 -26.72 1.97
CA ASN A 335 29.43 -27.03 1.69
C ASN A 335 30.04 -27.99 2.74
N LEU A 336 29.66 -27.87 4.02
CA LEU A 336 30.10 -28.79 5.07
C LEU A 336 29.42 -30.16 4.96
N GLN A 337 28.13 -30.20 4.62
CA GLN A 337 27.39 -31.43 4.39
C GLN A 337 27.92 -32.20 3.16
N GLU A 338 28.30 -31.49 2.10
CA GLU A 338 28.96 -32.06 0.92
C GLU A 338 30.33 -32.66 1.27
N LYS A 339 31.17 -31.94 2.02
CA LYS A 339 32.44 -32.49 2.53
C LYS A 339 32.23 -33.72 3.41
N LEU A 340 31.24 -33.70 4.30
CA LEU A 340 30.90 -34.86 5.13
C LEU A 340 30.45 -36.06 4.28
N ALA A 341 29.68 -35.84 3.21
CA ALA A 341 29.30 -36.90 2.27
C ALA A 341 30.51 -37.45 1.50
N GLN A 342 31.45 -36.59 1.09
CA GLN A 342 32.70 -36.99 0.44
C GLN A 342 33.58 -37.85 1.38
N GLU A 343 33.75 -37.46 2.65
CA GLU A 343 34.49 -38.28 3.61
C GLU A 343 33.78 -39.60 3.91
N LYS A 344 32.44 -39.63 4.01
CA LYS A 344 31.68 -40.89 4.12
C LYS A 344 31.89 -41.83 2.93
N SER A 345 31.98 -41.30 1.71
CA SER A 345 32.30 -42.12 0.52
C SER A 345 33.70 -42.73 0.64
N LYS A 346 34.71 -41.95 1.04
CA LYS A 346 36.08 -42.44 1.23
C LYS A 346 36.20 -43.48 2.34
N VAL A 347 35.44 -43.33 3.42
CA VAL A 347 35.38 -44.33 4.51
C VAL A 347 34.78 -45.63 3.99
N ALA A 348 33.65 -45.59 3.28
CA ALA A 348 33.07 -46.80 2.67
C ALA A 348 34.03 -47.48 1.67
N GLU A 349 34.73 -46.70 0.84
CA GLU A 349 35.79 -47.20 -0.06
C GLU A 349 37.02 -47.76 0.68
N ALA A 350 37.23 -47.40 1.95
CA ALA A 350 38.29 -47.94 2.80
C ALA A 350 37.82 -49.21 3.52
N GLU A 351 36.58 -49.24 4.00
CA GLU A 351 35.92 -50.42 4.57
C GLU A 351 35.85 -51.58 3.56
N GLU A 352 35.49 -51.29 2.30
CA GLU A 352 35.49 -52.28 1.21
C GLU A 352 36.89 -52.87 0.99
N LYS A 353 37.94 -52.04 1.01
CA LYS A 353 39.35 -52.49 0.88
C LYS A 353 39.80 -53.30 2.10
N ILE A 354 39.35 -52.95 3.30
CA ILE A 354 39.63 -53.71 4.52
C ILE A 354 38.97 -55.10 4.43
N LEU A 355 37.71 -55.19 4.00
CA LEU A 355 37.01 -56.47 3.80
C LEU A 355 37.70 -57.35 2.74
N ASP A 356 38.09 -56.79 1.59
CA ASP A 356 38.85 -57.50 0.56
C ASP A 356 40.22 -58.00 1.08
N LEU A 357 40.93 -57.20 1.88
CA LEU A 357 42.18 -57.61 2.53
C LEU A 357 41.97 -58.68 3.60
N GLN A 358 40.92 -58.58 4.43
CA GLN A 358 40.55 -59.59 5.41
C GLN A 358 40.20 -60.92 4.74
N GLN A 359 39.42 -60.90 3.66
CA GLN A 359 39.08 -62.10 2.89
C GLN A 359 40.31 -62.75 2.26
N LYS A 360 41.25 -61.94 1.74
CA LYS A 360 42.54 -62.43 1.21
C LYS A 360 43.41 -63.05 2.29
N LEU A 361 43.46 -62.44 3.48
CA LEU A 361 44.21 -62.97 4.63
C LEU A 361 43.62 -64.28 5.14
N GLU A 362 42.30 -64.38 5.28
CA GLU A 362 41.61 -65.60 5.70
C GLU A 362 41.77 -66.72 4.67
N HIS A 363 41.69 -66.41 3.38
CA HIS A 363 41.98 -67.37 2.32
C HIS A 363 43.43 -67.89 2.42
N ALA A 364 44.42 -67.00 2.60
CA ALA A 364 45.81 -67.39 2.79
C ALA A 364 46.01 -68.26 4.05
N ARG A 365 45.38 -67.91 5.19
CA ARG A 365 45.40 -68.72 6.42
C ARG A 365 44.84 -70.12 6.19
N ASN A 366 43.71 -70.23 5.47
CA ASN A 366 43.08 -71.51 5.15
C ASN A 366 43.92 -72.38 4.20
N VAL A 367 44.62 -71.78 3.22
CA VAL A 367 45.58 -72.48 2.36
C VAL A 367 46.76 -73.01 3.20
N CYS A 368 47.38 -72.18 4.04
CA CYS A 368 48.48 -72.61 4.92
C CYS A 368 48.06 -73.75 5.89
N LEU A 369 46.84 -73.70 6.45
CA LEU A 369 46.31 -74.75 7.33
C LEU A 369 46.03 -76.05 6.58
N THR A 370 45.56 -75.99 5.33
CA THR A 370 45.32 -77.19 4.51
C THR A 370 46.64 -77.83 4.05
N ASP A 371 47.65 -77.04 3.68
CA ASP A 371 48.99 -77.53 3.37
C ASP A 371 49.65 -78.21 4.60
N ALA A 372 49.58 -77.59 5.78
CA ALA A 372 50.07 -78.19 7.02
C ALA A 372 49.34 -79.52 7.36
N CYS A 373 48.02 -79.58 7.17
CA CYS A 373 47.23 -80.79 7.35
C CYS A 373 47.61 -81.91 6.37
N THR A 374 47.83 -81.60 5.08
CA THR A 374 48.22 -82.63 4.09
C THR A 374 49.62 -83.17 4.36
N LEU A 375 50.57 -82.32 4.79
CA LEU A 375 51.90 -82.77 5.20
C LEU A 375 51.85 -83.68 6.44
N ARG A 376 51.07 -83.28 7.46
CA ARG A 376 50.85 -84.08 8.68
C ARG A 376 50.21 -85.43 8.36
N LYS A 377 49.27 -85.48 7.41
CA LYS A 377 48.63 -86.71 6.94
C LYS A 377 49.65 -87.63 6.25
N LYS A 378 50.46 -87.12 5.32
CA LYS A 378 51.53 -87.89 4.65
C LYS A 378 52.51 -88.51 5.65
N GLN A 379 52.94 -87.76 6.67
CA GLN A 379 53.82 -88.27 7.73
C GLN A 379 53.17 -89.38 8.58
N LEU A 380 51.85 -89.37 8.76
CA LEU A 380 51.14 -90.44 9.47
C LEU A 380 50.94 -91.67 8.58
N GLU A 381 50.68 -91.50 7.29
CA GLU A 381 50.60 -92.59 6.31
C GLU A 381 51.95 -93.32 6.18
N GLU A 382 53.06 -92.59 6.15
CA GLU A 382 54.43 -93.13 6.18
C GLU A 382 54.72 -93.91 7.47
N ARG A 383 54.36 -93.39 8.65
CA ARG A 383 54.50 -94.14 9.91
C ARG A 383 53.62 -95.39 9.99
N ILE A 384 52.46 -95.39 9.32
CA ILE A 384 51.61 -96.58 9.23
C ILE A 384 52.23 -97.63 8.28
N SER A 385 52.85 -97.22 7.17
CA SER A 385 53.58 -98.16 6.31
C SER A 385 54.79 -98.76 7.02
N GLU A 386 55.60 -97.95 7.73
CA GLU A 386 56.69 -98.44 8.59
C GLU A 386 56.20 -99.43 9.67
N ALA A 387 55.11 -99.09 10.37
CA ALA A 387 54.54 -99.94 11.41
C ALA A 387 54.02 -101.28 10.86
N THR A 388 53.40 -101.28 9.67
CA THR A 388 52.92 -102.52 9.04
C THR A 388 54.05 -103.38 8.49
N GLU A 389 55.14 -102.78 7.97
CA GLU A 389 56.36 -103.50 7.60
C GLU A 389 57.01 -104.17 8.83
N ASN A 390 57.06 -103.47 9.96
CA ASN A 390 57.57 -104.01 11.22
C ASN A 390 56.65 -105.09 11.81
N GLU A 391 55.33 -104.98 11.68
CA GLU A 391 54.40 -106.05 12.06
C GLU A 391 54.60 -107.31 11.20
N ALA A 392 54.89 -107.16 9.90
CA ALA A 392 55.20 -108.28 9.01
C ALA A 392 56.51 -108.99 9.43
N LYS A 393 57.56 -108.24 9.77
CA LYS A 393 58.82 -108.80 10.33
C LYS A 393 58.57 -109.57 11.64
N LEU A 394 57.72 -109.06 12.52
CA LEU A 394 57.39 -109.76 13.78
C LEU A 394 56.53 -111.02 13.55
N LYS A 395 55.65 -111.04 12.54
CA LYS A 395 54.90 -112.23 12.12
C LYS A 395 55.82 -113.33 11.60
N GLN A 396 56.89 -112.98 10.88
CA GLN A 396 57.92 -113.92 10.44
C GLN A 396 58.64 -114.56 11.63
N GLN A 397 59.12 -113.76 12.59
CA GLN A 397 59.72 -114.28 13.83
C GLN A 397 58.76 -115.18 14.64
N TYR A 398 57.46 -114.86 14.67
CA TYR A 398 56.46 -115.71 15.33
C TYR A 398 56.30 -117.08 14.64
N GLN A 399 56.47 -117.18 13.32
CA GLN A 399 56.45 -118.46 12.60
C GLN A 399 57.70 -119.30 12.88
N GLU A 400 58.87 -118.66 13.05
CA GLU A 400 60.09 -119.33 13.51
C GLU A 400 59.91 -119.87 14.95
N GLU A 401 59.27 -119.12 15.83
CA GLU A 401 58.96 -119.53 17.20
C GLU A 401 57.91 -120.66 17.28
N GLN A 402 56.98 -120.73 16.32
CA GLN A 402 56.04 -121.85 16.16
C GLN A 402 56.75 -123.17 15.83
N GLN A 403 57.86 -123.16 15.07
CA GLN A 403 58.65 -124.37 14.84
C GLN A 403 59.33 -124.86 16.13
N LYS A 404 59.80 -123.94 16.98
CA LYS A 404 60.37 -124.26 18.31
C LYS A 404 59.31 -124.82 19.27
N ARG A 405 58.05 -124.38 19.19
CA ARG A 405 56.96 -124.88 20.05
C ARG A 405 56.64 -126.36 19.84
N LYS A 406 56.77 -126.89 18.63
CA LYS A 406 56.59 -128.33 18.35
C LYS A 406 57.61 -129.23 19.08
N LEU A 407 58.81 -128.70 19.32
CA LEU A 407 59.84 -129.36 20.14
C LEU A 407 59.49 -129.29 21.64
N LEU A 408 58.78 -128.22 22.06
CA LEU A 408 58.38 -128.00 23.44
C LEU A 408 57.15 -128.83 23.86
N ASP A 409 56.24 -129.16 22.93
CA ASP A 409 55.06 -130.01 23.23
C ASP A 409 55.43 -131.42 23.72
N GLN A 410 56.60 -131.94 23.34
CA GLN A 410 57.14 -133.18 23.91
C GLN A 410 57.48 -133.03 25.41
N ASN A 411 57.84 -131.82 25.83
CA ASN A 411 58.15 -131.43 27.22
C ASN A 411 56.89 -131.06 28.02
N VAL A 412 55.78 -130.70 27.35
CA VAL A 412 54.50 -130.32 27.98
C VAL A 412 53.83 -131.50 28.68
N ASN A 413 54.07 -132.75 28.24
CA ASN A 413 53.54 -133.95 28.90
C ASN A 413 54.07 -134.11 30.34
N GLU A 414 55.29 -133.63 30.63
CA GLU A 414 55.84 -133.59 32.00
C GLU A 414 55.23 -132.44 32.83
N LEU A 415 54.85 -131.34 32.17
CA LEU A 415 54.23 -130.16 32.80
C LEU A 415 52.74 -130.34 33.13
N LEU A 416 52.05 -131.33 32.55
CA LEU A 416 50.69 -131.71 32.98
C LEU A 416 50.63 -132.16 34.45
N ARG A 417 51.77 -132.56 35.03
CA ARG A 417 51.91 -132.82 36.47
C ARG A 417 51.86 -131.55 37.33
N GLN A 418 52.18 -130.38 36.76
CA GLN A 418 52.23 -129.07 37.43
C GLN A 418 50.91 -128.29 37.34
N VAL A 419 50.04 -128.58 36.36
CA VAL A 419 48.72 -127.91 36.22
C VAL A 419 47.85 -128.05 37.47
N ARG A 420 48.06 -129.12 38.26
CA ARG A 420 47.36 -129.37 39.53
C ARG A 420 47.58 -128.29 40.60
N THR A 421 48.59 -127.42 40.46
CA THR A 421 48.85 -126.29 41.38
C THR A 421 48.32 -124.93 40.89
N LEU A 422 47.71 -124.85 39.70
CA LEU A 422 47.13 -123.60 39.17
C LEU A 422 45.65 -123.42 39.53
N GLN A 423 44.98 -124.49 39.93
CA GLN A 423 43.56 -124.48 40.31
C GLN A 423 43.28 -123.68 41.61
N GLU A 424 44.31 -123.42 42.40
CA GLU A 424 44.24 -122.61 43.62
C GLU A 424 44.26 -121.09 43.34
N LYS A 425 44.57 -120.65 42.10
CA LYS A 425 44.57 -119.22 41.71
C LYS A 425 43.28 -118.72 41.07
N GLU A 426 42.38 -119.62 40.72
CA GLU A 426 41.07 -119.28 40.13
C GLU A 426 40.20 -118.49 41.14
N ASN A 427 40.25 -118.90 42.41
CA ASN A 427 39.50 -118.32 43.53
C ASN A 427 39.84 -116.86 43.90
N GLN A 428 40.85 -116.23 43.26
CA GLN A 428 41.20 -114.82 43.52
C GLN A 428 40.59 -113.82 42.52
N LEU A 429 40.02 -114.27 41.39
CA LEU A 429 39.47 -113.35 40.38
C LEU A 429 38.03 -112.88 40.69
N GLU A 430 37.27 -113.69 41.43
CA GLU A 430 35.85 -113.43 41.75
C GLU A 430 35.64 -112.17 42.60
N MET A 431 36.64 -111.77 43.39
CA MET A 431 36.61 -110.55 44.21
C MET A 431 36.77 -109.22 43.44
N THR A 432 37.07 -109.25 42.13
CA THR A 432 37.37 -108.03 41.33
C THR A 432 36.28 -107.63 40.33
N SER A 433 35.18 -108.38 40.25
CA SER A 433 34.04 -108.10 39.37
C SER A 433 33.05 -107.10 40.00
N SER A 434 32.73 -107.29 41.28
CA SER A 434 31.74 -106.51 42.04
C SER A 434 32.06 -105.01 42.10
N GLN A 435 33.33 -104.65 42.31
CA GLN A 435 33.77 -103.24 42.41
C GLN A 435 33.66 -102.44 41.09
N LYS A 436 33.53 -103.09 39.93
CA LYS A 436 33.38 -102.39 38.64
C LYS A 436 31.96 -101.95 38.32
N GLN A 437 30.96 -102.57 38.96
CA GLN A 437 29.56 -102.37 38.61
C GLN A 437 28.95 -101.13 39.29
N GLU A 438 29.47 -100.74 40.46
CA GLU A 438 29.03 -99.56 41.21
C GLU A 438 29.49 -98.22 40.58
N ALA A 439 30.64 -98.21 39.90
CA ALA A 439 31.20 -97.01 39.26
C ALA A 439 30.38 -96.53 38.05
N LEU A 440 29.79 -97.47 37.29
CA LEU A 440 28.97 -97.16 36.11
C LEU A 440 27.61 -96.54 36.49
N LEU A 441 26.98 -97.00 37.57
CA LEU A 441 25.71 -96.45 38.05
C LEU A 441 25.83 -94.96 38.43
N LYS A 442 26.91 -94.59 39.13
CA LYS A 442 27.17 -93.18 39.50
C LYS A 442 27.46 -92.29 38.29
N GLN A 443 27.92 -92.82 37.17
CA GLN A 443 28.05 -92.04 35.93
C GLN A 443 26.68 -91.73 35.31
N PHE A 444 25.82 -92.74 35.16
CA PHE A 444 24.47 -92.56 34.62
C PHE A 444 23.60 -91.61 35.46
N GLU A 445 23.72 -91.63 36.80
CA GLU A 445 23.03 -90.67 37.67
C GLU A 445 23.50 -89.21 37.50
N ASN A 446 24.79 -89.01 37.21
CA ASN A 446 25.34 -87.68 36.90
C ASN A 446 24.90 -87.19 35.51
N GLU A 447 24.81 -88.07 34.53
CA GLU A 447 24.32 -87.74 33.18
C GLU A 447 22.82 -87.44 33.19
N LYS A 448 22.02 -88.20 33.96
CA LYS A 448 20.59 -87.91 34.16
C LYS A 448 20.36 -86.52 34.75
N ARG A 449 21.09 -86.15 35.81
CA ARG A 449 20.97 -84.80 36.41
C ARG A 449 21.25 -83.67 35.41
N LYS A 450 22.22 -83.84 34.50
CA LYS A 450 22.48 -82.86 33.43
C LYS A 450 21.32 -82.77 32.43
N CYS A 451 20.71 -83.90 32.05
CA CYS A 451 19.52 -83.87 31.21
C CYS A 451 18.34 -83.16 31.89
N ASP A 452 18.13 -83.39 33.19
CA ASP A 452 17.08 -82.72 33.96
C ASP A 452 17.31 -81.20 34.05
N GLU A 453 18.56 -80.74 34.17
CA GLU A 453 18.96 -79.32 34.11
C GLU A 453 18.73 -78.72 32.71
N HIS A 454 19.07 -79.43 31.63
CA HIS A 454 18.81 -78.98 30.26
C HIS A 454 17.31 -78.90 29.94
N ILE A 455 16.47 -79.79 30.48
CA ILE A 455 15.02 -79.72 30.31
C ILE A 455 14.46 -78.45 30.96
N LYS A 456 14.87 -78.13 32.19
CA LYS A 456 14.47 -76.89 32.88
C LYS A 456 14.91 -75.64 32.12
N SER A 457 16.17 -75.59 31.69
CA SER A 457 16.69 -74.46 30.90
C SER A 457 15.95 -74.28 29.57
N ASN A 458 15.57 -75.37 28.89
CA ASN A 458 14.74 -75.30 27.69
C ASN A 458 13.29 -74.86 27.96
N GLN A 459 12.72 -75.22 29.12
CA GLN A 459 11.40 -74.73 29.55
C GLN A 459 11.43 -73.21 29.77
N GLU A 460 12.41 -72.71 30.54
CA GLU A 460 12.61 -71.27 30.75
C GLU A 460 12.83 -70.49 29.44
N LEU A 461 13.55 -71.07 28.48
CA LEU A 461 13.75 -70.47 27.16
C LEU A 461 12.44 -70.45 26.34
N SER A 462 11.62 -71.49 26.45
CA SER A 462 10.30 -71.55 25.79
C SER A 462 9.32 -70.54 26.38
N GLU A 463 9.35 -70.32 27.69
CA GLU A 463 8.53 -69.32 28.39
C GLU A 463 8.92 -67.90 27.95
N LYS A 464 10.21 -67.56 27.98
CA LYS A 464 10.74 -66.28 27.48
C LYS A 464 10.40 -66.03 26.00
N LEU A 465 10.40 -67.07 25.17
CA LEU A 465 9.96 -66.96 23.77
C LEU A 465 8.46 -66.70 23.63
N SER A 466 7.63 -67.25 24.53
CA SER A 466 6.18 -66.98 24.58
C SER A 466 5.88 -65.54 25.03
N GLU A 467 6.58 -65.06 26.05
CA GLU A 467 6.49 -63.66 26.53
C GLU A 467 6.85 -62.66 25.41
N LEU A 468 7.99 -62.87 24.73
CA LEU A 468 8.42 -62.04 23.60
C LEU A 468 7.46 -62.10 22.40
N LEU A 469 6.77 -63.24 22.18
CA LEU A 469 5.74 -63.34 21.15
C LEU A 469 4.49 -62.53 21.52
N GLN A 470 4.06 -62.56 22.78
CA GLN A 470 2.94 -61.75 23.27
C GLN A 470 3.26 -60.25 23.25
N GLU A 471 4.47 -59.85 23.66
CA GLU A 471 4.93 -58.45 23.57
C GLU A 471 4.93 -57.96 22.12
N LYS A 472 5.48 -58.75 21.20
CA LYS A 472 5.46 -58.45 19.76
C LYS A 472 4.03 -58.27 19.24
N GLU A 473 3.09 -59.13 19.62
CA GLU A 473 1.70 -59.06 19.16
C GLU A 473 0.95 -57.85 19.76
N ALA A 474 1.22 -57.51 21.03
CA ALA A 474 0.73 -56.27 21.64
C ALA A 474 1.24 -55.02 20.90
N LEU A 475 2.54 -54.95 20.58
CA LEU A 475 3.14 -53.87 19.80
C LEU A 475 2.53 -53.76 18.38
N TRP A 476 2.19 -54.89 17.75
CA TRP A 476 1.49 -54.88 16.45
C TRP A 476 0.09 -54.26 16.53
N GLU A 477 -0.69 -54.60 17.56
CA GLU A 477 -2.01 -53.99 17.76
C GLU A 477 -1.90 -52.50 18.15
N GLU A 478 -0.90 -52.09 18.93
CA GLU A 478 -0.63 -50.67 19.17
C GLU A 478 -0.30 -49.93 17.86
N HIS A 479 0.64 -50.42 17.05
CA HIS A 479 1.00 -49.81 15.76
C HIS A 479 -0.20 -49.71 14.81
N LYS A 480 -1.07 -50.72 14.77
CA LYS A 480 -2.32 -50.74 14.01
C LYS A 480 -3.35 -49.72 14.54
N GLN A 481 -3.43 -49.54 15.85
CA GLN A 481 -4.24 -48.47 16.46
C GLN A 481 -3.70 -47.08 16.10
N TYR A 482 -2.39 -46.83 16.23
CA TYR A 482 -1.75 -45.58 15.82
C TYR A 482 -1.99 -45.27 14.33
N LEU A 483 -1.85 -46.27 13.44
CA LEU A 483 -2.12 -46.12 12.00
C LEU A 483 -3.60 -45.78 11.74
N THR A 484 -4.53 -46.39 12.49
CA THR A 484 -5.97 -46.11 12.39
C THR A 484 -6.29 -44.68 12.86
N GLN A 485 -5.69 -44.23 13.96
CA GLN A 485 -5.81 -42.86 14.46
C GLN A 485 -5.26 -41.85 13.45
N LEU A 486 -4.07 -42.09 12.89
CA LEU A 486 -3.45 -41.24 11.85
C LEU A 486 -4.34 -41.13 10.62
N ASN A 487 -4.86 -42.25 10.12
CA ASN A 487 -5.82 -42.29 9.00
C ASN A 487 -7.13 -41.54 9.29
N GLN A 488 -7.56 -41.48 10.57
CA GLN A 488 -8.73 -40.70 10.96
C GLN A 488 -8.42 -39.20 11.02
N GLN A 489 -7.24 -38.81 11.52
CA GLN A 489 -6.81 -37.40 11.52
C GLN A 489 -6.59 -36.88 10.09
N MET A 490 -6.00 -37.68 9.21
CA MET A 490 -5.82 -37.32 7.81
C MET A 490 -7.17 -37.11 7.09
N ARG A 491 -8.17 -37.96 7.35
CA ARG A 491 -9.55 -37.73 6.85
C ARG A 491 -10.16 -36.44 7.38
N LYS A 492 -10.10 -36.18 8.69
CA LYS A 492 -10.58 -34.93 9.31
C LYS A 492 -9.87 -33.68 8.73
N PHE A 493 -8.58 -33.76 8.47
CA PHE A 493 -7.81 -32.69 7.82
C PHE A 493 -8.28 -32.46 6.38
N ASN A 494 -8.42 -33.52 5.59
CA ASN A 494 -8.90 -33.45 4.21
C ASN A 494 -10.32 -32.87 4.13
N GLU A 495 -11.24 -33.29 5.00
CA GLU A 495 -12.59 -32.71 5.13
C GLU A 495 -12.56 -31.22 5.47
N LYS A 496 -11.76 -30.81 6.46
CA LYS A 496 -11.54 -29.39 6.79
C LYS A 496 -10.99 -28.61 5.59
N HIS A 497 -10.04 -29.18 4.85
CA HIS A 497 -9.47 -28.58 3.64
C HIS A 497 -10.50 -28.44 2.52
N HIS A 498 -11.28 -29.48 2.22
CA HIS A 498 -12.38 -29.42 1.24
C HIS A 498 -13.44 -28.37 1.63
N HIS A 499 -13.78 -28.24 2.91
CA HIS A 499 -14.70 -27.21 3.40
C HIS A 499 -14.13 -25.79 3.25
N ARG A 500 -12.83 -25.58 3.55
CA ARG A 500 -12.12 -24.31 3.30
C ARG A 500 -12.11 -23.98 1.79
N LYS A 501 -11.80 -24.95 0.93
CA LYS A 501 -11.83 -24.82 -0.54
C LYS A 501 -13.22 -24.45 -1.06
N ALA A 502 -14.28 -25.09 -0.54
CA ALA A 502 -15.67 -24.77 -0.90
C ALA A 502 -16.10 -23.38 -0.42
N LYS A 503 -15.69 -22.96 0.79
CA LYS A 503 -15.91 -21.57 1.28
C LYS A 503 -15.21 -20.54 0.39
N PHE A 504 -13.95 -20.81 0.02
CA PHE A 504 -13.19 -19.94 -0.88
C PHE A 504 -13.84 -19.86 -2.27
N GLN A 505 -14.28 -20.97 -2.83
CA GLN A 505 -14.99 -20.99 -4.11
C GLN A 505 -16.27 -20.15 -4.05
N LYS A 506 -17.10 -20.30 -3.01
CA LYS A 506 -18.30 -19.46 -2.80
C LYS A 506 -17.97 -17.97 -2.69
N ALA A 507 -16.86 -17.60 -2.05
CA ALA A 507 -16.41 -16.21 -1.99
C ALA A 507 -15.95 -15.69 -3.36
N LYS A 508 -15.17 -16.49 -4.10
CA LYS A 508 -14.75 -16.21 -5.48
C LYS A 508 -15.95 -16.00 -6.40
N ASP A 509 -16.95 -16.87 -6.35
CA ASP A 509 -18.13 -16.79 -7.21
C ASP A 509 -18.94 -15.50 -6.95
N ARG A 510 -19.08 -15.11 -5.67
CA ARG A 510 -19.69 -13.82 -5.29
C ARG A 510 -18.91 -12.62 -5.86
N LEU A 511 -17.58 -12.63 -5.72
CA LEU A 511 -16.73 -11.56 -6.25
C LEU A 511 -16.80 -11.48 -7.78
N VAL A 512 -16.79 -12.62 -8.47
CA VAL A 512 -16.95 -12.68 -9.93
C VAL A 512 -18.32 -12.13 -10.36
N HIS A 513 -19.41 -12.48 -9.65
CA HIS A 513 -20.74 -11.96 -9.97
C HIS A 513 -20.86 -10.45 -9.73
N GLU A 514 -20.33 -9.95 -8.61
CA GLU A 514 -20.26 -8.51 -8.30
C GLU A 514 -19.46 -7.74 -9.37
N VAL A 515 -18.30 -8.26 -9.80
CA VAL A 515 -17.51 -7.68 -10.89
C VAL A 515 -18.28 -7.72 -12.22
N GLN A 516 -19.02 -8.77 -12.53
CA GLN A 516 -19.88 -8.83 -13.72
C GLN A 516 -20.99 -7.77 -13.69
N ILE A 517 -21.62 -7.53 -12.53
CA ILE A 517 -22.64 -6.48 -12.37
C ILE A 517 -22.01 -5.09 -12.56
N ARG A 518 -20.86 -4.83 -11.92
CA ARG A 518 -20.12 -3.56 -12.09
C ARG A 518 -19.71 -3.32 -13.54
N ASN A 519 -19.17 -4.33 -14.22
CA ASN A 519 -18.79 -4.23 -15.63
C ASN A 519 -19.99 -3.94 -16.54
N LYS A 520 -21.17 -4.50 -16.25
CA LYS A 520 -22.41 -4.13 -16.97
C LYS A 520 -22.80 -2.67 -16.71
N ARG A 521 -22.70 -2.17 -15.48
CA ARG A 521 -23.01 -0.76 -15.17
C ARG A 521 -21.99 0.21 -15.77
N ILE A 522 -20.71 -0.16 -15.79
CA ILE A 522 -19.64 0.62 -16.46
C ILE A 522 -19.96 0.76 -17.94
N LYS A 523 -20.28 -0.33 -18.65
CA LYS A 523 -20.66 -0.26 -20.08
C LYS A 523 -21.87 0.65 -20.33
N GLN A 524 -22.90 0.57 -19.49
CA GLN A 524 -24.05 1.49 -19.59
C GLN A 524 -23.62 2.96 -19.46
N LEU A 525 -22.78 3.28 -18.47
CA LEU A 525 -22.26 4.63 -18.27
C LEU A 525 -21.34 5.09 -19.42
N GLU A 526 -20.56 4.19 -20.02
CA GLU A 526 -19.73 4.46 -21.20
C GLU A 526 -20.59 4.79 -22.43
N ASP A 527 -21.68 4.04 -22.66
CA ASP A 527 -22.62 4.30 -23.75
C ASP A 527 -23.44 5.58 -23.51
N GLU A 528 -23.93 5.81 -22.28
CA GLU A 528 -24.57 7.08 -21.86
C GLU A 528 -23.62 8.28 -22.11
N THR A 529 -22.34 8.13 -21.76
CA THR A 529 -21.31 9.17 -21.98
C THR A 529 -21.05 9.41 -23.47
N ARG A 530 -21.02 8.37 -24.30
CA ARG A 530 -20.83 8.50 -25.77
C ARG A 530 -21.95 9.32 -26.40
N ILE A 531 -23.21 9.02 -26.06
CA ILE A 531 -24.39 9.75 -26.55
C ILE A 531 -24.33 11.23 -26.13
N LEU A 532 -23.96 11.51 -24.88
CA LEU A 532 -23.78 12.88 -24.40
C LEU A 532 -22.66 13.64 -25.14
N GLN A 533 -21.53 12.97 -25.43
CA GLN A 533 -20.44 13.56 -26.22
C GLN A 533 -20.86 13.87 -27.65
N GLU A 534 -21.64 13.01 -28.30
CA GLU A 534 -22.21 13.25 -29.63
C GLU A 534 -23.17 14.45 -29.62
N ARG A 535 -24.04 14.54 -28.60
CA ARG A 535 -24.93 15.70 -28.42
C ARG A 535 -24.16 17.00 -28.19
N ILE A 536 -23.07 16.97 -27.42
CA ILE A 536 -22.19 18.15 -27.23
C ILE A 536 -21.48 18.56 -28.52
N LYS A 537 -21.07 17.60 -29.37
CA LYS A 537 -20.48 17.91 -30.69
C LYS A 537 -21.50 18.59 -31.61
N LEU A 538 -22.75 18.10 -31.64
CA LEU A 538 -23.82 18.69 -32.43
C LEU A 538 -24.18 20.11 -31.95
N GLU A 539 -24.30 20.30 -30.62
CA GLU A 539 -24.54 21.60 -30.00
C GLU A 539 -23.43 22.61 -30.33
N LYS A 540 -22.15 22.20 -30.29
CA LYS A 540 -21.03 23.05 -30.72
C LYS A 540 -21.13 23.46 -32.19
N ALA A 541 -21.39 22.52 -33.10
CA ALA A 541 -21.56 22.84 -34.51
C ALA A 541 -22.72 23.82 -34.78
N PHE A 542 -23.81 23.73 -34.00
CA PHE A 542 -24.91 24.68 -34.05
C PHE A 542 -24.53 26.06 -33.49
N GLN A 543 -23.76 26.12 -32.40
CA GLN A 543 -23.22 27.37 -31.85
C GLN A 543 -22.26 28.05 -32.83
N ASP A 544 -21.38 27.28 -33.49
CA ASP A 544 -20.48 27.77 -34.53
C ASP A 544 -21.26 28.33 -35.74
N GLN A 545 -22.37 27.68 -36.12
CA GLN A 545 -23.27 28.17 -37.18
C GLN A 545 -23.96 29.48 -36.79
N ILE A 546 -24.47 29.61 -35.55
CA ILE A 546 -25.06 30.85 -35.04
C ILE A 546 -24.02 31.97 -35.00
N LEU A 547 -22.79 31.68 -34.57
CA LEU A 547 -21.70 32.65 -34.51
C LEU A 547 -21.38 33.19 -35.91
N ALA A 548 -21.21 32.31 -36.90
CA ALA A 548 -20.98 32.70 -38.29
C ALA A 548 -22.13 33.54 -38.88
N GLN A 549 -23.39 33.20 -38.57
CA GLN A 549 -24.54 34.01 -38.98
C GLN A 549 -24.55 35.39 -38.30
N ASN A 550 -24.18 35.47 -37.02
CA ASN A 550 -24.07 36.74 -36.30
C ASN A 550 -22.99 37.64 -36.90
N ASP A 551 -21.81 37.09 -37.22
CA ASP A 551 -20.72 37.82 -37.87
C ASP A 551 -21.12 38.38 -39.25
N ILE A 552 -21.88 37.61 -40.05
CA ILE A 552 -22.43 38.09 -41.32
C ILE A 552 -23.40 39.25 -41.09
N LEU A 553 -24.36 39.11 -40.17
CA LEU A 553 -25.33 40.16 -39.85
C LEU A 553 -24.66 41.42 -39.26
N LEU A 554 -23.60 41.27 -38.47
CA LEU A 554 -22.79 42.39 -37.99
C LEU A 554 -22.04 43.08 -39.12
N LEU A 555 -21.53 42.34 -40.11
CA LEU A 555 -20.88 42.91 -41.29
C LEU A 555 -21.89 43.67 -42.17
N GLU A 556 -23.08 43.11 -42.40
CA GLU A 556 -24.18 43.77 -43.11
C GLU A 556 -24.62 45.04 -42.39
N LYS A 557 -24.80 44.98 -41.05
CA LYS A 557 -25.12 46.15 -40.24
C LYS A 557 -24.06 47.25 -40.36
N ARG A 558 -22.77 46.91 -40.38
CA ARG A 558 -21.68 47.89 -40.60
C ARG A 558 -21.79 48.54 -41.98
N LYS A 559 -21.98 47.75 -43.04
CA LYS A 559 -22.15 48.26 -44.43
C LYS A 559 -23.37 49.17 -44.57
N LEU A 560 -24.50 48.80 -43.97
CA LEU A 560 -25.71 49.64 -43.98
C LEU A 560 -25.51 50.95 -43.21
N LEU A 561 -24.79 50.90 -42.08
CA LEU A 561 -24.46 52.11 -41.31
C LEU A 561 -23.52 53.04 -42.09
N GLU A 562 -22.52 52.49 -42.77
CA GLU A 562 -21.61 53.21 -43.67
C GLU A 562 -22.37 53.85 -44.86
N GLN A 563 -23.34 53.13 -45.44
CA GLN A 563 -24.22 53.70 -46.47
C GLN A 563 -25.07 54.86 -45.94
N VAL A 564 -25.60 54.76 -44.71
CA VAL A 564 -26.37 55.83 -44.07
C VAL A 564 -25.48 57.05 -43.79
N THR A 565 -24.28 56.89 -43.23
CA THR A 565 -23.38 58.02 -42.99
C THR A 565 -22.98 58.73 -44.28
N ASN A 566 -22.70 57.98 -45.35
CA ASN A 566 -22.39 58.57 -46.67
C ASN A 566 -23.59 59.34 -47.26
N GLN A 567 -24.83 58.90 -47.00
CA GLN A 567 -26.04 59.64 -47.38
C GLN A 567 -26.25 60.88 -46.51
N GLU A 568 -25.99 60.80 -45.20
CA GLU A 568 -26.07 61.95 -44.28
C GLU A 568 -25.06 63.05 -44.64
N GLU A 569 -23.83 62.69 -45.03
CA GLU A 569 -22.83 63.62 -45.56
C GLU A 569 -23.32 64.30 -46.85
N LEU A 570 -23.88 63.55 -47.79
CA LEU A 570 -24.46 64.09 -49.03
C LEU A 570 -25.64 65.03 -48.73
N ILE A 571 -26.52 64.68 -47.79
CA ILE A 571 -27.63 65.51 -47.33
C ILE A 571 -27.10 66.81 -46.67
N SER A 572 -26.04 66.72 -45.87
CA SER A 572 -25.40 67.88 -45.23
C SER A 572 -24.78 68.83 -46.27
N SER A 573 -24.07 68.29 -47.26
CA SER A 573 -23.54 69.05 -48.40
C SER A 573 -24.65 69.74 -49.20
N ASN A 574 -25.70 68.99 -49.57
CA ASN A 574 -26.87 69.53 -50.25
C ASN A 574 -27.58 70.62 -49.42
N LYS A 575 -27.70 70.45 -48.09
CA LYS A 575 -28.27 71.45 -47.20
C LYS A 575 -27.45 72.75 -47.19
N SER A 576 -26.12 72.66 -47.19
CA SER A 576 -25.23 73.82 -47.32
C SER A 576 -25.44 74.55 -48.67
N ILE A 577 -25.51 73.81 -49.77
CA ILE A 577 -25.79 74.34 -51.11
C ILE A 577 -27.16 75.02 -51.14
N ILE A 578 -28.20 74.39 -50.60
CA ILE A 578 -29.56 74.95 -50.52
C ILE A 578 -29.58 76.23 -49.67
N SER A 579 -28.90 76.27 -48.52
CA SER A 579 -28.80 77.49 -47.69
C SER A 579 -28.10 78.63 -48.43
N SER A 580 -27.05 78.33 -49.22
CA SER A 580 -26.38 79.31 -50.09
C SER A 580 -27.32 79.84 -51.19
N ILE A 581 -28.05 78.95 -51.88
CA ILE A 581 -29.04 79.32 -52.90
C ILE A 581 -30.18 80.16 -52.29
N GLN A 582 -30.70 79.78 -51.12
CA GLN A 582 -31.73 80.53 -50.40
C GLN A 582 -31.26 81.93 -50.02
N SER A 583 -30.01 82.07 -49.55
CA SER A 583 -29.41 83.38 -49.27
C SER A 583 -29.32 84.23 -50.54
N LYS A 584 -28.84 83.66 -51.66
CA LYS A 584 -28.78 84.35 -52.95
C LYS A 584 -30.17 84.76 -53.46
N ALA A 585 -31.17 83.90 -53.35
CA ALA A 585 -32.54 84.20 -53.73
C ALA A 585 -33.12 85.36 -52.90
N PHE A 586 -32.91 85.35 -51.58
CA PHE A 586 -33.33 86.44 -50.69
C PHE A 586 -32.69 87.79 -51.06
N PHE A 587 -31.41 87.81 -51.45
CA PHE A 587 -30.77 89.03 -51.94
C PHE A 587 -31.39 89.51 -53.27
N LEU A 588 -31.66 88.61 -54.21
CA LEU A 588 -32.31 88.94 -55.49
C LEU A 588 -33.75 89.41 -55.30
N ASP A 589 -34.53 88.83 -54.40
CA ASP A 589 -35.89 89.29 -54.07
C ASP A 589 -35.88 90.69 -53.46
N LYS A 590 -34.88 90.99 -52.60
CA LYS A 590 -34.70 92.33 -52.03
C LYS A 590 -34.32 93.35 -53.11
N GLU A 591 -33.44 93.00 -54.04
CA GLU A 591 -33.09 93.85 -55.18
C GLU A 591 -34.29 94.07 -56.12
N ASN A 592 -35.02 93.00 -56.47
CA ASN A 592 -36.22 93.07 -57.30
C ASN A 592 -37.30 93.97 -56.65
N LYS A 593 -37.51 93.85 -55.34
CA LYS A 593 -38.40 94.76 -54.59
C LYS A 593 -37.94 96.22 -54.68
N GLN A 594 -36.65 96.50 -54.52
CA GLN A 594 -36.11 97.86 -54.69
C GLN A 594 -36.26 98.38 -56.14
N LEU A 595 -36.16 97.51 -57.15
CA LEU A 595 -36.41 97.86 -58.54
C LEU A 595 -37.90 98.15 -58.79
N GLN A 596 -38.82 97.40 -58.19
CA GLN A 596 -40.26 97.66 -58.22
C GLN A 596 -40.62 99.00 -57.55
N GLU A 597 -40.03 99.29 -56.38
CA GLU A 597 -40.19 100.57 -55.69
C GLU A 597 -39.69 101.75 -56.54
N LYS A 598 -38.50 101.62 -57.15
CA LYS A 598 -37.96 102.62 -58.10
C LYS A 598 -38.85 102.80 -59.34
N HIS A 599 -39.32 101.71 -59.93
CA HIS A 599 -40.22 101.73 -61.09
C HIS A 599 -41.55 102.41 -60.76
N PHE A 600 -42.12 102.15 -59.57
CA PHE A 600 -43.33 102.82 -59.09
C PHE A 600 -43.13 104.33 -58.91
N HIS A 601 -42.02 104.76 -58.31
CA HIS A 601 -41.69 106.19 -58.20
C HIS A 601 -41.51 106.85 -59.58
N LEU A 602 -40.84 106.17 -60.53
CA LEU A 602 -40.69 106.69 -61.89
C LEU A 602 -42.04 106.79 -62.62
N MET A 603 -42.92 105.79 -62.45
CA MET A 603 -44.29 105.81 -62.98
C MET A 603 -45.11 106.98 -62.40
N GLN A 604 -45.02 107.24 -61.09
CA GLN A 604 -45.64 108.41 -60.48
C GLN A 604 -45.13 109.72 -61.08
N GLN A 605 -43.82 109.84 -61.34
CA GLN A 605 -43.25 111.01 -62.01
C GLN A 605 -43.76 111.16 -63.44
N VAL A 606 -43.86 110.07 -64.21
CA VAL A 606 -44.44 110.08 -65.56
C VAL A 606 -45.89 110.56 -65.54
N VAL A 607 -46.74 110.03 -64.65
CA VAL A 607 -48.14 110.47 -64.52
C VAL A 607 -48.26 111.95 -64.12
N LEU A 608 -47.37 112.45 -63.26
CA LEU A 608 -47.33 113.88 -62.90
C LEU A 608 -46.89 114.75 -64.09
N LEU A 609 -45.96 114.28 -64.93
CA LEU A 609 -45.53 114.96 -66.15
C LEU A 609 -46.63 114.92 -67.22
N GLU A 610 -47.34 113.79 -67.40
CA GLU A 610 -48.49 113.66 -68.29
C GLU A 610 -49.64 114.59 -67.87
N HIS A 611 -49.97 114.65 -66.58
CA HIS A 611 -50.94 115.61 -66.05
C HIS A 611 -50.49 117.07 -66.28
N SER A 612 -49.19 117.34 -66.16
CA SER A 612 -48.63 118.68 -66.42
C SER A 612 -48.69 119.05 -67.91
N LEU A 613 -48.42 118.10 -68.81
CA LEU A 613 -48.59 118.26 -70.26
C LEU A 613 -50.07 118.48 -70.62
N TRP A 614 -50.99 117.70 -70.06
CA TRP A 614 -52.43 117.89 -70.23
C TRP A 614 -52.91 119.24 -69.68
N SER A 615 -52.34 119.69 -68.56
CA SER A 615 -52.61 121.02 -67.98
C SER A 615 -52.06 122.18 -68.82
N ILE A 616 -51.04 121.94 -69.65
CA ILE A 616 -50.56 122.88 -70.68
C ILE A 616 -51.54 122.86 -71.87
N GLN A 617 -51.92 121.67 -72.31
CA GLN A 617 -52.80 121.44 -73.47
C GLN A 617 -54.23 122.01 -73.28
N ILE A 618 -54.73 122.07 -72.05
CA ILE A 618 -56.00 122.76 -71.71
C ILE A 618 -55.88 124.29 -71.74
N LYS A 619 -54.69 124.85 -71.55
CA LYS A 619 -54.47 126.31 -71.55
C LYS A 619 -54.31 126.89 -72.96
N GLU A 620 -54.47 126.07 -74.00
CA GLU A 620 -54.20 126.44 -75.39
C GLU A 620 -55.44 126.91 -76.17
N GLU A 621 -56.67 126.76 -75.65
CA GLU A 621 -57.92 127.17 -76.32
C GLU A 621 -58.83 128.09 -75.48
N THR A 622 -58.48 129.38 -75.29
CA THR A 622 -59.33 130.58 -75.63
C THR A 622 -58.77 131.94 -75.17
N ILE A 623 -57.95 132.56 -76.04
CA ILE A 623 -57.95 133.98 -76.50
C ILE A 623 -57.62 135.17 -75.54
N SER A 624 -56.58 135.93 -75.96
CA SER A 624 -56.17 137.35 -75.73
C SER A 624 -55.58 137.87 -74.40
N ASP A 625 -54.31 138.30 -74.54
CA ASP A 625 -53.71 139.61 -74.16
C ASP A 625 -53.54 140.05 -72.68
N ILE A 626 -52.36 139.68 -72.14
CA ILE A 626 -51.33 140.43 -71.37
C ILE A 626 -51.72 141.80 -70.74
N PRO A 627 -51.34 142.08 -69.46
CA PRO A 627 -50.11 142.86 -69.23
C PRO A 627 -49.03 142.19 -68.35
N GLN A 628 -47.80 142.69 -68.47
CA GLN A 628 -46.59 142.24 -67.75
C GLN A 628 -46.49 142.81 -66.33
N LEU A 629 -45.82 142.09 -65.42
CA LEU A 629 -44.66 142.48 -64.56
C LEU A 629 -44.48 141.35 -63.50
N GLU A 630 -43.38 140.59 -63.43
CA GLU A 630 -41.99 140.97 -63.07
C GLU A 630 -41.76 141.11 -61.54
N LEU A 631 -40.92 140.22 -60.98
CA LEU A 631 -39.85 140.45 -59.97
C LEU A 631 -39.53 139.11 -59.23
N LEU A 632 -38.61 138.27 -59.74
CA LEU A 632 -37.17 138.24 -59.45
C LEU A 632 -36.74 137.72 -58.05
N ASN A 633 -36.29 136.46 -58.04
CA ASN A 633 -35.23 135.83 -57.22
C ASN A 633 -34.98 136.25 -55.75
N LYS A 634 -34.88 135.25 -54.86
CA LYS A 634 -33.88 135.23 -53.78
C LYS A 634 -33.48 133.83 -53.27
N ILE A 635 -32.25 133.44 -53.62
CA ILE A 635 -31.20 132.83 -52.77
C ILE A 635 -31.47 131.46 -52.09
N LEU A 636 -30.57 130.51 -52.41
CA LEU A 636 -30.34 129.19 -51.77
C LEU A 636 -29.88 129.34 -50.30
N PRO A 637 -30.12 128.35 -49.41
CA PRO A 637 -29.03 127.40 -49.17
C PRO A 637 -29.46 125.94 -48.95
N SER A 638 -28.65 125.01 -49.47
CA SER A 638 -28.58 123.63 -48.97
C SER A 638 -27.83 123.61 -47.63
N PRO A 639 -27.97 122.54 -46.84
CA PRO A 639 -26.74 121.84 -46.45
C PRO A 639 -26.82 120.31 -46.59
N ASN A 640 -25.75 119.74 -47.17
CA ASN A 640 -24.87 118.66 -46.66
C ASN A 640 -25.51 117.60 -45.75
N SER A 641 -25.30 116.29 -45.94
CA SER A 641 -24.00 115.57 -45.99
C SER A 641 -24.24 114.08 -46.30
N SER A 642 -23.35 113.24 -46.86
CA SER A 642 -22.05 113.42 -47.52
C SER A 642 -21.78 112.18 -48.38
N SER A 643 -21.09 112.33 -49.50
CA SER A 643 -20.38 111.23 -50.16
C SER A 643 -18.91 111.28 -49.77
N SER A 644 -18.32 110.14 -49.39
CA SER A 644 -17.02 109.74 -49.93
C SER A 644 -16.76 108.27 -49.60
N GLY A 645 -16.28 107.52 -50.60
CA GLY A 645 -15.43 106.37 -50.32
C GLY A 645 -14.04 106.84 -49.91
N ILE A 646 -13.31 106.01 -49.17
CA ILE A 646 -11.86 106.08 -48.96
C ILE A 646 -11.34 104.65 -49.08
N GLY A 647 -10.27 104.46 -49.85
CA GLY A 647 -9.44 103.26 -49.84
C GLY A 647 -8.06 103.56 -49.26
N LEU A 648 -7.09 102.66 -49.50
CA LEU A 648 -5.69 102.68 -49.03
C LEU A 648 -5.49 102.35 -47.53
N VAL A 649 -4.45 101.60 -47.10
CA VAL A 649 -3.50 100.70 -47.83
C VAL A 649 -2.65 99.85 -46.84
N GLU A 650 -2.02 98.76 -47.33
CA GLU A 650 -0.85 98.03 -46.74
C GLU A 650 -0.98 97.40 -45.32
N SER A 651 -0.28 96.34 -44.89
CA SER A 651 0.72 95.39 -45.45
C SER A 651 0.87 94.19 -44.46
N ALA A 652 1.52 93.04 -44.70
CA ALA A 652 2.12 92.39 -45.88
C ALA A 652 2.41 90.90 -45.57
N GLY A 653 2.72 90.08 -46.60
CA GLY A 653 3.32 88.73 -46.46
C GLY A 653 2.34 87.55 -46.44
N SER A 654 2.55 86.44 -47.18
CA SER A 654 3.63 86.12 -48.12
C SER A 654 3.15 85.17 -49.23
N LEU A 655 3.83 85.23 -50.38
CA LEU A 655 3.89 84.16 -51.38
C LEU A 655 4.69 82.96 -50.85
N GLN A 656 4.29 81.74 -51.22
CA GLN A 656 5.11 80.63 -51.74
C GLN A 656 4.12 79.51 -52.14
N GLU A 657 3.81 79.23 -53.40
CA GLU A 657 4.63 78.66 -54.49
C GLU A 657 5.21 77.25 -54.22
N ASN A 658 4.63 76.30 -54.97
CA ASN A 658 5.21 75.11 -55.61
C ASN A 658 5.57 73.80 -54.87
N GLU A 659 5.12 72.75 -55.57
CA GLU A 659 5.82 71.52 -55.97
C GLU A 659 5.74 70.22 -55.15
N GLU A 660 5.59 69.16 -55.95
CA GLU A 660 5.78 67.76 -55.58
C GLU A 660 7.22 67.50 -55.15
N HIS A 661 7.44 66.62 -54.17
CA HIS A 661 8.11 65.33 -54.40
C HIS A 661 8.19 64.46 -53.13
N LYS A 662 8.22 63.13 -53.36
CA LYS A 662 8.66 62.06 -52.44
C LYS A 662 10.21 62.07 -52.30
N PRO A 663 10.85 61.18 -51.50
CA PRO A 663 10.55 60.64 -50.17
C PRO A 663 11.79 60.73 -49.22
N GLU A 664 11.69 60.36 -47.92
CA GLU A 664 12.60 59.35 -47.28
C GLU A 664 12.32 59.06 -45.78
N ALA A 665 12.94 57.98 -45.31
CA ALA A 665 13.06 57.36 -43.97
C ALA A 665 12.79 58.23 -42.70
N ALA A 666 12.31 57.68 -41.58
CA ALA A 666 12.74 56.41 -40.98
C ALA A 666 11.85 55.86 -39.84
N THR A 667 12.11 54.58 -39.47
CA THR A 667 11.91 53.92 -38.15
C THR A 667 10.55 53.22 -37.81
N THR A 668 10.56 51.88 -37.96
CA THR A 668 9.93 50.81 -37.10
C THR A 668 8.40 50.79 -36.90
N ILE A 669 7.56 49.95 -37.56
CA ILE A 669 7.46 48.46 -37.59
C ILE A 669 7.48 47.82 -36.17
N PRO A 670 6.58 46.85 -35.81
CA PRO A 670 5.87 45.89 -36.69
C PRO A 670 4.34 45.71 -36.54
N GLU A 671 3.75 45.15 -37.60
CA GLU A 671 2.48 44.41 -37.59
C GLU A 671 2.65 42.97 -37.03
N SER A 672 1.51 42.31 -36.76
CA SER A 672 1.16 40.88 -36.97
C SER A 672 2.28 39.82 -37.14
N PRO A 673 2.05 38.60 -36.63
CA PRO A 673 1.65 37.56 -37.59
C PRO A 673 0.66 36.52 -37.08
N ALA A 674 0.09 35.78 -38.03
CA ALA A 674 -0.61 34.52 -37.79
C ALA A 674 0.27 33.30 -38.13
N SER A 675 -0.05 32.19 -37.47
CA SER A 675 0.08 30.79 -37.92
C SER A 675 1.44 30.09 -38.15
N LEU A 676 1.53 28.93 -37.48
CA LEU A 676 1.98 27.60 -37.98
C LEU A 676 3.45 27.10 -37.86
N SER A 677 3.50 25.84 -37.38
CA SER A 677 4.45 24.73 -37.68
C SER A 677 5.78 24.56 -36.91
N HIS A 678 5.84 23.40 -36.22
CA HIS A 678 6.95 22.45 -35.95
C HIS A 678 8.43 22.86 -36.08
N SER A 679 9.26 22.49 -35.08
CA SER A 679 10.24 21.37 -35.17
C SER A 679 11.46 21.51 -34.23
N GLN A 680 11.60 20.56 -33.29
CA GLN A 680 12.81 19.85 -32.82
C GLN A 680 14.23 20.50 -32.66
N ASN A 681 14.82 20.18 -31.48
CA ASN A 681 16.21 19.71 -31.20
C ASN A 681 17.30 20.62 -30.56
N SER A 682 18.20 19.93 -29.84
CA SER A 682 19.50 20.32 -29.24
C SER A 682 19.43 21.17 -27.96
N GLU A 683 19.94 20.78 -26.78
CA GLU A 683 21.10 19.96 -26.33
C GLU A 683 22.45 20.72 -26.27
N THR A 684 22.78 21.20 -25.07
CA THR A 684 24.10 21.40 -24.42
C THR A 684 23.87 22.24 -23.15
N GLY A 685 24.46 22.04 -21.97
CA GLY A 685 25.50 21.09 -21.58
C GLY A 685 26.79 21.81 -21.18
N TYR A 686 26.94 22.21 -19.89
CA TYR A 686 28.23 22.57 -19.30
C TYR A 686 28.33 22.23 -17.82
N ILE A 687 29.56 21.95 -17.38
CA ILE A 687 29.97 21.27 -16.14
C ILE A 687 30.85 22.19 -15.29
N ASN A 688 30.79 22.04 -13.95
CA ASN A 688 31.88 22.12 -12.94
C ASN A 688 31.20 22.14 -11.55
N VAL A 689 31.39 21.25 -10.57
CA VAL A 689 32.46 20.30 -10.17
C VAL A 689 33.74 20.94 -9.64
N ALA A 690 33.83 21.02 -8.31
CA ALA A 690 34.99 20.73 -7.42
C ALA A 690 34.83 21.47 -6.08
N SER A 691 35.33 21.03 -4.90
CA SER A 691 35.64 19.70 -4.32
C SER A 691 36.15 19.93 -2.87
N LEU A 692 36.46 18.86 -2.12
CA LEU A 692 37.24 18.86 -0.85
C LEU A 692 36.49 19.40 0.42
N LYS A 693 36.69 18.90 1.65
CA LYS A 693 37.68 17.94 2.20
C LYS A 693 37.05 16.87 3.10
N GLN A 694 37.76 15.75 3.19
CA GLN A 694 37.65 14.66 4.15
C GLN A 694 38.42 15.00 5.45
N THR A 695 37.88 14.64 6.62
CA THR A 695 38.66 14.44 7.85
C THR A 695 38.14 13.24 8.61
N HIS A 696 38.98 12.22 8.78
CA HIS A 696 38.77 11.20 9.80
C HIS A 696 39.10 11.79 11.18
N SER A 697 38.38 11.37 12.21
CA SER A 697 38.95 11.25 13.55
C SER A 697 38.54 9.91 14.12
N VAL A 698 39.53 9.07 14.41
CA VAL A 698 39.36 7.88 15.25
C VAL A 698 39.33 8.36 16.70
N GLN A 699 38.42 7.83 17.50
CA GLN A 699 38.66 7.72 18.93
C GLN A 699 38.09 6.39 19.41
N GLU A 700 38.98 5.42 19.60
CA GLU A 700 38.69 4.27 20.45
C GLU A 700 38.47 4.77 21.87
N GLN A 701 37.41 4.31 22.52
CA GLN A 701 37.45 4.14 23.97
C GLN A 701 36.71 2.86 24.34
N ASP A 702 37.51 1.86 24.67
CA ASP A 702 37.07 0.57 25.15
C ASP A 702 36.83 0.60 26.68
N GLN A 703 36.13 -0.43 27.16
CA GLN A 703 35.94 -0.83 28.56
C GLN A 703 34.93 -0.13 29.50
N LYS A 704 34.09 -1.03 30.07
CA LYS A 704 33.63 -1.16 31.48
C LYS A 704 32.20 -0.75 31.88
N SER A 705 31.37 -1.80 31.89
CA SER A 705 30.74 -2.38 33.10
C SER A 705 29.50 -1.75 33.74
N LYS A 706 28.50 -2.62 33.98
CA LYS A 706 27.28 -2.45 34.79
C LYS A 706 26.24 -1.51 34.14
N LEU A 707 24.93 -1.79 34.16
CA LEU A 707 24.16 -2.75 34.98
C LEU A 707 23.29 -3.66 34.09
#